data_AF-A0A6G0WY90-F1
#
_entry.id   AF-A0A6G0WY90-F1
#
_cell.length_a   1.000
_cell.length_b   1.000
_cell.length_c   1.000
_cell.angle_alpha   90.00
_cell.angle_beta   90.00
_cell.angle_gamma   90.00
#
_symmetry.space_group_name_H-M   'P 1'
#
loop_
_entity.id
_entity.type
_entity.pdbx_description
1 polymer ?
#
loop_
_entity_poly.entity_id
_entity_poly.type
_entity_poly.pdbx_seq_one_letter_code
_entity_poly.pdbx_strand_id
1 'polypeptide(L)'
;MKWSIYAVLAASVSFAVTHAATTAQCATIEENTDYPGYDIKSTSQTSAEKCCADCANTTGCKLYVWNSDTKTCFLKSQPSGKSYYPGARAAQLVLTPGTCSTIQKDIDLPGNDIGDPIQLATVDLCCTYCSNTKDCVAYAWSPADNSGNPATCYLKSKKGTPTYLAGSQAAYLVTSTTKAPTTAPTTAAPTTKPPTTAAPTTKAPTTVAPTTTAATTAAPTTTAATTAAPTTTAATTAAPTTTAATTAAPTTTAATTAAPTTTAATTAAPTTTAATTAAPTTTAATTAAPTTTAATTAAPTTTAATTAAPTTTAATTAAPTTTAATTAAPTTTAATTAAPTTTAATTAAPTTAAPTTAAPATCNPVQQDTDYPGNDLVILQKDTVADCCTACSSTAGCVVFVWVMRDVGTCILKNAIGQASTFKGAVASFPASTTPTVAPTPAPTGQCAAVQPDTDYPGNDLAVLQKDTVADCCAACSTTSGCKAFVWVMRDVGTCILKSAIGQASTFTGAVASYPIVPTPAPTPSVCSAVENDVDYAGNDIMSVDRANYQDCCSACKSISGCSLYVWSSGTCYLKSSKGEKSSAPGAKAAVLPVLVGTTLLSNVKSEVFGTFPLPSIAFNYISGGQWINQDTLSVVNQQVEAFIIKNKEANFSHDAAQTPMFTLEADLGLNAYINVTSRGECATLTAAFGSNFFTYLPNLLYCFVHLNTDDTSLQMLTATGQAIVFPQNLDDVYKSSTQSNVATNDACVAACKTQGSCAGVLYSSSAKTCTFYQPKSATSADVVAGWVNPAVFYVDNGSIQYSKMPMMSLPKAYVTTTMPSITSVDACATYANSKSAILFGYNKSSKSCVLYTPTTSTTKSLSMPNTPSVPVVLSGAFGTDVTGGLLAAGSSLDCYKLCIPSQNNCFASVFDSTAKTCAFYQAAFDVSSTLGWIIPKTLPTSMTTVNQVDFYVTAHQDDHELFMSAPIYNSLKNPTTKAVFVYTSGGDAGQTDGWWQAREFGTLGATKAWVNMFGAYSPVVKNDTVVLNSHHINKITIGNAVHYFLRLSETNLGSVIIDNTKKAPMDQPKETYANAAAVKATLKAIILAEASKVAKVTASYSEYLTDPDDDHYLHVATGQLTAELLSSDSLFKSCVSQTPYFGYQHWFDDVNMKDPEITAQRTAWLNLGLGLLSKYPRNVWSDHSMVLGRSYTGTPIVKTGACNF
;
A
#
# COMPACT_ATOMS: atom_id res chain seq x y z
N MET A 1 -25.66 71.92 -20.98
CA MET A 1 -25.00 73.25 -20.84
C MET A 1 -24.38 73.32 -19.45
N LYS A 2 -23.97 74.50 -18.94
CA LYS A 2 -23.42 74.67 -17.57
C LYS A 2 -24.39 74.19 -16.46
N TRP A 3 -23.89 74.20 -15.22
CA TRP A 3 -24.51 73.86 -13.91
C TRP A 3 -24.23 72.41 -13.46
N SER A 4 -24.15 72.06 -12.17
CA SER A 4 -23.80 72.80 -10.93
C SER A 4 -23.57 71.77 -9.79
N ILE A 5 -22.77 72.16 -8.79
CA ILE A 5 -22.52 71.55 -7.46
C ILE A 5 -23.47 70.41 -7.04
N TYR A 6 -22.91 69.24 -6.71
CA TYR A 6 -23.44 68.33 -5.68
C TYR A 6 -22.29 67.73 -4.86
N ALA A 7 -22.55 67.43 -3.58
CA ALA A 7 -21.55 66.90 -2.64
C ALA A 7 -21.37 65.38 -2.77
N VAL A 8 -20.18 64.88 -2.42
CA VAL A 8 -19.85 63.45 -2.35
C VAL A 8 -19.41 63.12 -0.92
N LEU A 9 -20.00 62.08 -0.32
CA LEU A 9 -19.60 61.58 0.99
C LEU A 9 -18.19 60.97 0.92
N ALA A 10 -17.36 61.26 1.94
CA ALA A 10 -16.11 60.56 2.13
C ALA A 10 -16.37 59.17 2.73
N ALA A 11 -16.35 58.13 1.89
CA ALA A 11 -16.35 56.73 2.33
C ALA A 11 -14.92 56.17 2.23
N SER A 12 -14.26 55.99 3.38
CA SER A 12 -12.89 55.48 3.45
C SER A 12 -12.85 53.96 3.29
N VAL A 13 -12.60 53.46 2.07
CA VAL A 13 -12.36 52.04 1.80
C VAL A 13 -10.89 51.71 2.02
N SER A 14 -10.57 51.12 3.16
CA SER A 14 -9.24 50.58 3.45
C SER A 14 -9.00 49.29 2.67
N PHE A 15 -8.19 49.35 1.60
CA PHE A 15 -7.72 48.16 0.91
C PHE A 15 -6.69 47.40 1.76
N ALA A 16 -7.16 46.37 2.47
CA ALA A 16 -6.28 45.41 3.14
C ALA A 16 -5.60 44.52 2.08
N VAL A 17 -4.29 44.69 1.87
CA VAL A 17 -3.50 43.83 0.98
C VAL A 17 -3.16 42.53 1.70
N THR A 18 -4.08 41.56 1.61
CA THR A 18 -3.83 40.18 2.07
C THR A 18 -2.74 39.53 1.23
N HIS A 19 -1.52 39.45 1.78
CA HIS A 19 -0.49 38.58 1.22
C HIS A 19 -0.93 37.12 1.42
N ALA A 20 -0.77 36.30 0.38
CA ALA A 20 -1.05 34.87 0.49
C ALA A 20 -0.04 34.22 1.46
N ALA A 21 -0.54 33.64 2.55
CA ALA A 21 0.28 32.81 3.42
C ALA A 21 0.59 31.49 2.72
N THR A 22 1.87 31.10 2.72
CA THR A 22 2.29 29.76 2.28
C THR A 22 1.72 28.71 3.22
N THR A 23 0.95 27.76 2.69
CA THR A 23 0.44 26.63 3.47
C THR A 23 1.59 25.77 3.98
N ALA A 24 1.65 25.56 5.29
CA ALA A 24 2.60 24.64 5.90
C ALA A 24 2.48 23.23 5.30
N GLN A 25 3.62 22.61 4.99
CA GLN A 25 3.70 21.22 4.56
C GLN A 25 4.45 20.41 5.60
N CYS A 26 3.91 19.26 5.96
CA CYS A 26 4.56 18.26 6.80
C CYS A 26 4.64 16.94 6.04
N ALA A 27 5.49 16.03 6.53
CA ALA A 27 5.60 14.68 6.02
C ALA A 27 4.29 13.91 6.24
N THR A 28 4.19 12.73 5.62
CA THR A 28 3.15 11.74 5.95
C THR A 28 3.11 11.53 7.46
N ILE A 29 1.90 11.42 8.02
CA ILE A 29 1.73 11.20 9.45
C ILE A 29 2.15 9.77 9.81
N GLU A 30 3.04 9.68 10.80
CA GLU A 30 3.49 8.45 11.44
C GLU A 30 2.46 8.07 12.51
N GLU A 31 1.63 7.07 12.20
CA GLU A 31 0.58 6.58 13.10
C GLU A 31 1.17 5.80 14.30
N ASN A 32 0.44 5.82 15.42
CA ASN A 32 0.84 5.24 16.72
C ASN A 32 2.28 5.57 17.18
N THR A 33 2.81 6.74 16.79
CA THR A 33 4.21 7.12 16.99
C THR A 33 4.31 8.36 17.89
N ASP A 34 5.05 8.24 18.99
CA ASP A 34 5.56 9.37 19.77
C ASP A 34 7.08 9.53 19.56
N TYR A 35 7.54 10.75 19.82
CA TYR A 35 8.93 11.16 19.87
C TYR A 35 9.19 11.77 21.27
N PRO A 36 9.51 10.96 22.30
CA PRO A 36 9.56 11.42 23.68
C PRO A 36 10.50 12.60 23.93
N GLY A 37 9.96 13.66 24.54
CA GLY A 37 10.69 14.87 24.89
C GLY A 37 10.92 15.86 23.72
N TYR A 38 11.89 16.75 23.93
CA TYR A 38 12.22 17.90 23.06
C TYR A 38 11.09 18.90 22.79
N ASP A 39 10.02 18.83 23.59
CA ASP A 39 8.84 19.69 23.54
C ASP A 39 9.16 21.17 23.79
N ILE A 40 8.77 22.00 22.83
CA ILE A 40 8.85 23.48 22.91
C ILE A 40 7.57 24.02 23.55
N LYS A 41 6.42 23.45 23.14
CA LYS A 41 5.08 23.97 23.39
C LYS A 41 4.05 22.90 23.06
N SER A 42 2.90 22.94 23.73
CA SER A 42 1.70 22.22 23.27
C SER A 42 0.61 23.16 22.77
N THR A 43 -0.18 22.68 21.80
CA THR A 43 -1.44 23.28 21.33
C THR A 43 -2.52 22.19 21.31
N SER A 44 -3.78 22.54 21.08
CA SER A 44 -4.85 21.55 20.91
C SER A 44 -5.52 21.73 19.56
N GLN A 45 -5.72 20.62 18.86
CA GLN A 45 -6.32 20.57 17.53
C GLN A 45 -7.22 19.34 17.41
N THR A 46 -8.29 19.46 16.61
CA THR A 46 -9.25 18.36 16.41
C THR A 46 -8.67 17.15 15.69
N SER A 47 -7.54 17.31 14.99
CA SER A 47 -6.85 16.25 14.25
C SER A 47 -5.37 16.60 14.07
N ALA A 48 -4.54 15.58 13.83
CA ALA A 48 -3.07 15.73 13.73
C ALA A 48 -2.64 16.63 12.56
N GLU A 49 -3.35 16.57 11.43
CA GLU A 49 -3.06 17.32 10.21
C GLU A 49 -3.01 18.83 10.47
N LYS A 50 -3.82 19.32 11.42
CA LYS A 50 -3.86 20.74 11.82
C LYS A 50 -2.65 21.15 12.67
N CYS A 51 -2.05 20.22 13.41
CA CYS A 51 -0.82 20.48 14.18
C CYS A 51 0.36 20.87 13.29
N CYS A 52 0.32 20.53 11.99
CA CYS A 52 1.33 20.98 11.04
C CYS A 52 1.41 22.51 10.95
N ALA A 53 0.25 23.19 10.95
CA ALA A 53 0.20 24.64 10.96
C ALA A 53 0.69 25.22 12.30
N ASP A 54 0.38 24.58 13.43
CA ASP A 54 0.86 25.02 14.74
C ASP A 54 2.38 24.87 14.88
N CYS A 55 2.96 23.80 14.35
CA CYS A 55 4.41 23.60 14.29
C CYS A 55 5.07 24.65 13.38
N ALA A 56 4.58 24.83 12.15
CA ALA A 56 5.14 25.82 11.22
C ALA A 56 5.10 27.27 11.73
N ASN A 57 4.11 27.60 12.58
CA ASN A 57 4.01 28.91 13.23
C ASN A 57 4.71 28.99 14.61
N THR A 58 5.39 27.93 15.04
CA THR A 58 6.14 27.88 16.31
C THR A 58 7.64 27.83 16.04
N THR A 59 8.34 28.94 16.30
CA THR A 59 9.79 29.06 16.12
C THR A 59 10.55 27.91 16.75
N GLY A 60 11.42 27.26 15.97
CA GLY A 60 12.22 26.11 16.39
C GLY A 60 11.54 24.74 16.25
N CYS A 61 10.24 24.67 15.95
CA CYS A 61 9.56 23.39 15.74
C CYS A 61 10.04 22.69 14.47
N LYS A 62 10.42 21.41 14.59
CA LYS A 62 10.84 20.53 13.48
C LYS A 62 9.87 19.38 13.24
N LEU A 63 9.08 19.01 14.25
CA LEU A 63 8.03 18.01 14.17
C LEU A 63 6.97 18.24 15.25
N TYR A 64 5.82 17.61 15.11
CA TYR A 64 4.83 17.48 16.18
C TYR A 64 4.48 16.01 16.44
N VAL A 65 3.92 15.75 17.61
CA VAL A 65 3.18 14.52 17.93
C VAL A 65 1.77 14.90 18.39
N TRP A 66 0.73 14.43 17.74
CA TRP A 66 -0.66 14.64 18.17
C TRP A 66 -1.19 13.41 18.90
N ASN A 67 -1.61 13.57 20.14
CA ASN A 67 -2.25 12.49 20.90
C ASN A 67 -3.76 12.48 20.64
N SER A 68 -4.31 11.35 20.17
CA SER A 68 -5.71 11.20 19.78
C SER A 68 -6.71 11.43 20.91
N ASP A 69 -6.34 11.15 22.15
CA ASP A 69 -7.29 11.05 23.25
C ASP A 69 -7.44 12.40 23.95
N THR A 70 -6.31 13.09 24.13
CA THR A 70 -6.21 14.45 24.67
C THR A 70 -6.36 15.55 23.62
N LYS A 71 -6.39 15.19 22.32
CA LYS A 71 -6.43 16.13 21.17
C LYS A 71 -5.29 17.19 21.22
N THR A 72 -4.14 16.82 21.77
CA THR A 72 -3.01 17.72 22.04
C THR A 72 -1.90 17.52 21.02
N CYS A 73 -1.49 18.60 20.35
CA CYS A 73 -0.26 18.67 19.56
C CYS A 73 0.90 19.01 20.49
N PHE A 74 1.90 18.12 20.57
CA PHE A 74 3.17 18.34 21.23
C PHE A 74 4.19 18.78 20.17
N LEU A 75 4.58 20.05 20.19
CA LEU A 75 5.43 20.68 19.17
C LEU A 75 6.90 20.61 19.61
N LYS A 76 7.77 19.97 18.82
CA LYS A 76 9.09 19.49 19.25
C LYS A 76 10.24 20.09 18.42
N SER A 77 11.36 20.34 19.09
CA SER A 77 12.55 21.03 18.56
C SER A 77 13.53 20.13 17.78
N GLN A 78 13.40 18.81 17.91
CA GLN A 78 14.11 17.78 17.16
C GLN A 78 13.49 16.40 17.43
N PRO A 79 13.58 15.44 16.50
CA PRO A 79 13.16 14.08 16.77
C PRO A 79 14.09 13.42 17.80
N SER A 80 13.49 12.72 18.77
CA SER A 80 14.13 11.69 19.58
C SER A 80 14.27 10.38 18.78
N GLY A 81 14.66 9.28 19.44
CA GLY A 81 14.25 7.96 18.97
C GLY A 81 12.72 7.83 18.98
N LYS A 82 12.15 7.12 18.00
CA LYS A 82 10.71 6.82 17.97
C LYS A 82 10.33 5.91 19.15
N SER A 83 9.10 6.05 19.66
CA SER A 83 8.48 5.06 20.55
C SER A 83 7.02 4.82 20.15
N TYR A 84 6.58 3.57 20.18
CA TYR A 84 5.19 3.22 19.92
C TYR A 84 4.28 3.71 21.05
N TYR A 85 3.25 4.48 20.71
CA TYR A 85 2.19 4.91 21.62
C TYR A 85 0.85 4.89 20.86
N PRO A 86 -0.10 3.99 21.21
CA PRO A 86 -1.40 3.93 20.55
C PRO A 86 -2.11 5.28 20.50
N GLY A 87 -2.54 5.70 19.32
CA GLY A 87 -3.22 6.98 19.12
C GLY A 87 -2.31 8.23 19.06
N ALA A 88 -1.00 8.11 19.26
CA ALA A 88 -0.06 9.19 18.92
C ALA A 88 0.13 9.26 17.39
N ARG A 89 0.14 10.47 16.83
CA ARG A 89 0.22 10.72 15.38
C ARG A 89 1.25 11.80 15.11
N ALA A 90 2.45 11.41 14.70
CA ALA A 90 3.57 12.33 14.53
C ALA A 90 3.74 12.80 13.08
N ALA A 91 4.26 14.01 12.85
CA ALA A 91 4.79 14.37 11.54
C ALA A 91 5.88 15.43 11.62
N GLN A 92 6.88 15.32 10.74
CA GLN A 92 7.98 16.27 10.62
C GLN A 92 7.64 17.40 9.64
N LEU A 93 8.13 18.62 9.91
CA LEU A 93 7.88 19.80 9.08
C LEU A 93 8.77 19.77 7.82
N VAL A 94 8.16 19.84 6.63
CA VAL A 94 8.87 19.78 5.35
C VAL A 94 9.28 21.19 4.93
N LEU A 95 10.54 21.53 5.20
CA LEU A 95 11.14 22.80 4.79
C LEU A 95 11.53 22.78 3.31
N THR A 96 11.15 23.82 2.56
CA THR A 96 11.49 23.92 1.13
C THR A 96 12.99 24.23 0.95
N PRO A 97 13.73 23.53 0.06
CA PRO A 97 15.18 23.74 -0.08
C PRO A 97 15.56 25.19 -0.42
N GLY A 98 16.46 25.77 0.36
CA GLY A 98 16.86 27.18 0.22
C GLY A 98 17.77 27.43 -0.98
N THR A 99 17.71 28.65 -1.54
CA THR A 99 18.67 29.14 -2.54
C THR A 99 19.54 30.24 -1.93
N CYS A 100 20.81 29.92 -1.68
CA CYS A 100 21.78 30.81 -1.05
C CYS A 100 22.98 31.10 -1.96
N SER A 101 23.74 32.14 -1.60
CA SER A 101 25.06 32.41 -2.16
C SER A 101 26.04 31.26 -1.91
N THR A 102 27.13 31.23 -2.66
CA THR A 102 28.30 30.40 -2.35
C THR A 102 28.72 30.58 -0.89
N ILE A 103 28.99 29.47 -0.21
CA ILE A 103 29.42 29.44 1.19
C ILE A 103 30.81 30.08 1.34
N GLN A 104 30.92 31.02 2.27
CA GLN A 104 32.16 31.68 2.65
C GLN A 104 32.79 30.88 3.81
N LYS A 105 33.98 30.31 3.59
CA LYS A 105 34.72 29.53 4.59
C LYS A 105 35.55 30.44 5.50
N ASP A 106 35.69 30.02 6.75
CA ASP A 106 36.37 30.70 7.84
C ASP A 106 35.78 32.09 8.15
N ILE A 107 34.46 32.25 7.99
CA ILE A 107 33.72 33.51 8.15
C ILE A 107 32.51 33.32 9.06
N ASP A 108 32.40 34.18 10.07
CA ASP A 108 31.18 34.44 10.86
C ASP A 108 30.56 35.80 10.48
N LEU A 109 29.29 35.99 10.88
CA LEU A 109 28.51 37.22 10.78
C LEU A 109 28.01 37.62 12.19
N PRO A 110 28.80 38.34 13.01
CA PRO A 110 28.45 38.61 14.40
C PRO A 110 27.16 39.42 14.57
N GLY A 111 26.28 38.96 15.47
CA GLY A 111 25.03 39.62 15.83
C GLY A 111 23.93 39.58 14.76
N ASN A 112 22.79 40.19 15.08
CA ASN A 112 21.53 40.14 14.29
C ASN A 112 20.84 38.77 14.29
N ASP A 113 21.20 37.88 15.21
CA ASP A 113 20.70 36.52 15.34
C ASP A 113 19.17 36.45 15.53
N ILE A 114 18.53 35.42 14.95
CA ILE A 114 17.09 35.15 15.05
C ILE A 114 16.89 33.89 15.91
N GLY A 115 16.38 34.09 17.12
CA GLY A 115 16.09 33.00 18.06
C GLY A 115 17.36 32.31 18.57
N ASP A 116 17.16 31.14 19.18
CA ASP A 116 18.25 30.34 19.74
C ASP A 116 19.03 29.58 18.65
N PRO A 117 20.36 29.39 18.81
CA PRO A 117 21.18 28.70 17.81
C PRO A 117 20.76 27.24 17.57
N ILE A 118 20.54 26.87 16.32
CA ILE A 118 19.94 25.60 15.92
C ILE A 118 21.03 24.56 15.67
N GLN A 119 21.00 23.43 16.38
CA GLN A 119 21.90 22.31 16.10
C GLN A 119 21.57 21.67 14.74
N LEU A 120 22.52 21.69 13.80
CA LEU A 120 22.41 21.20 12.42
C LEU A 120 23.74 20.58 11.95
N ALA A 121 23.71 19.32 11.51
CA ALA A 121 24.90 18.54 11.17
C ALA A 121 25.71 19.04 9.95
N THR A 122 25.11 19.85 9.08
CA THR A 122 25.78 20.41 7.89
C THR A 122 25.37 21.86 7.63
N VAL A 123 26.26 22.62 7.00
CA VAL A 123 26.06 24.01 6.59
C VAL A 123 24.89 24.19 5.59
N ASP A 124 24.66 23.23 4.70
CA ASP A 124 23.60 23.32 3.68
C ASP A 124 22.19 23.36 4.31
N LEU A 125 22.02 22.72 5.48
CA LEU A 125 20.77 22.81 6.24
C LEU A 125 20.50 24.24 6.71
N CYS A 126 21.52 25.03 7.07
CA CYS A 126 21.34 26.45 7.43
C CYS A 126 20.73 27.28 6.29
N CYS A 127 21.01 26.95 5.03
CA CYS A 127 20.40 27.62 3.89
C CYS A 127 18.89 27.40 3.86
N THR A 128 18.46 26.15 3.98
CA THR A 128 17.04 25.75 4.03
C THR A 128 16.34 26.29 5.28
N TYR A 129 16.99 26.28 6.45
CA TYR A 129 16.39 26.88 7.65
C TYR A 129 16.25 28.40 7.51
N CYS A 130 17.24 29.11 6.95
CA CYS A 130 17.11 30.55 6.73
C CYS A 130 16.04 30.89 5.69
N SER A 131 15.93 30.15 4.57
CA SER A 131 14.94 30.45 3.52
C SER A 131 13.48 30.26 3.96
N ASN A 132 13.23 29.43 4.97
CA ASN A 132 11.89 29.21 5.54
C ASN A 132 11.68 29.98 6.86
N THR A 133 12.73 30.58 7.44
CA THR A 133 12.62 31.41 8.65
C THR A 133 12.24 32.84 8.27
N LYS A 134 11.08 33.28 8.73
CA LYS A 134 10.60 34.66 8.52
C LYS A 134 11.68 35.68 8.93
N ASP A 135 11.92 36.63 8.03
CA ASP A 135 12.86 37.74 8.15
C ASP A 135 14.36 37.34 8.27
N CYS A 136 14.72 36.07 8.06
CA CYS A 136 16.11 35.66 7.87
C CYS A 136 16.63 36.05 6.49
N VAL A 137 17.89 36.51 6.40
CA VAL A 137 18.54 36.87 5.13
C VAL A 137 19.97 36.33 5.01
N ALA A 138 20.58 35.90 6.11
CA ALA A 138 21.91 35.30 6.15
C ALA A 138 22.02 34.27 7.28
N TYR A 139 23.07 33.45 7.26
CA TYR A 139 23.41 32.56 8.35
C TYR A 139 24.92 32.46 8.53
N ALA A 140 25.34 32.04 9.72
CA ALA A 140 26.67 31.50 9.99
C ALA A 140 26.53 30.11 10.65
N TRP A 141 27.43 29.19 10.35
CA TRP A 141 27.45 27.82 10.88
C TRP A 141 28.83 27.52 11.44
N SER A 142 28.87 26.92 12.63
CA SER A 142 30.10 26.46 13.27
C SER A 142 30.09 24.94 13.33
N PRO A 143 31.13 24.25 12.81
CA PRO A 143 31.24 22.80 12.89
C PRO A 143 31.37 22.35 14.36
N ALA A 144 31.04 21.08 14.62
CA ALA A 144 31.32 20.47 15.92
C ALA A 144 32.83 20.42 16.18
N ASP A 145 33.25 20.61 17.44
CA ASP A 145 34.66 20.61 17.83
C ASP A 145 35.04 19.41 18.72
N ASN A 146 36.35 19.19 18.85
CA ASN A 146 36.91 18.14 19.72
C ASN A 146 36.81 18.47 21.22
N SER A 147 36.20 19.59 21.60
CA SER A 147 35.92 19.98 22.99
C SER A 147 34.48 19.63 23.41
N GLY A 148 33.67 19.10 22.49
CA GLY A 148 32.29 18.66 22.74
C GLY A 148 31.22 19.68 22.36
N ASN A 149 31.57 20.81 21.73
CA ASN A 149 30.57 21.74 21.22
C ASN A 149 29.92 21.16 19.95
N PRO A 150 28.58 21.05 19.87
CA PRO A 150 27.88 20.48 18.72
C PRO A 150 27.78 21.46 17.54
N ALA A 151 27.55 20.92 16.33
CA ALA A 151 27.51 21.69 15.09
C ALA A 151 26.30 22.64 15.04
N THR A 152 26.58 23.94 15.17
CA THR A 152 25.58 24.96 15.52
C THR A 152 25.35 25.96 14.38
N CYS A 153 24.09 26.24 14.09
CA CYS A 153 23.64 27.19 13.08
C CYS A 153 23.05 28.47 13.71
N TYR A 154 23.49 29.62 13.21
CA TYR A 154 23.10 30.95 13.66
C TYR A 154 22.39 31.68 12.51
N LEU A 155 21.06 31.73 12.54
CA LEU A 155 20.24 32.44 11.56
C LEU A 155 20.28 33.94 11.81
N LYS A 156 20.40 34.78 10.77
CA LYS A 156 20.64 36.23 10.89
C LYS A 156 19.58 37.04 10.14
N SER A 157 18.98 38.01 10.84
CA SER A 157 17.98 38.96 10.31
C SER A 157 18.55 40.04 9.39
N LYS A 158 19.87 40.21 9.40
CA LYS A 158 20.62 41.09 8.51
C LYS A 158 21.93 40.43 8.12
N LYS A 159 22.44 40.76 6.94
CA LYS A 159 23.82 40.44 6.57
C LYS A 159 24.76 41.31 7.39
N GLY A 160 25.31 40.73 8.46
CA GLY A 160 26.31 41.38 9.31
C GLY A 160 27.63 41.66 8.57
N THR A 161 28.56 42.33 9.25
CA THR A 161 29.92 42.53 8.75
C THR A 161 30.68 41.20 8.86
N PRO A 162 31.25 40.65 7.76
CA PRO A 162 32.03 39.42 7.82
C PRO A 162 33.27 39.55 8.71
N THR A 163 33.47 38.60 9.60
CA THR A 163 34.68 38.49 10.44
C THR A 163 35.30 37.11 10.31
N TYR A 164 36.64 37.04 10.30
CA TYR A 164 37.36 35.77 10.22
C TYR A 164 37.16 34.95 11.50
N LEU A 165 36.66 33.72 11.35
CA LEU A 165 36.54 32.73 12.42
C LEU A 165 36.83 31.34 11.83
N ALA A 166 38.00 30.79 12.14
CA ALA A 166 38.47 29.52 11.59
C ALA A 166 37.45 28.39 11.81
N GLY A 167 37.14 27.65 10.76
CA GLY A 167 36.13 26.59 10.72
C GLY A 167 34.70 27.07 10.44
N SER A 168 34.35 28.33 10.73
CA SER A 168 32.99 28.85 10.55
C SER A 168 32.64 29.03 9.06
N GLN A 169 31.34 28.95 8.72
CA GLN A 169 30.86 28.97 7.35
C GLN A 169 29.58 29.80 7.21
N ALA A 170 29.59 30.83 6.38
CA ALA A 170 28.48 31.78 6.24
C ALA A 170 27.98 31.94 4.80
N ALA A 171 26.67 32.20 4.63
CA ALA A 171 26.07 32.56 3.35
C ALA A 171 24.82 33.44 3.53
N TYR A 172 24.23 33.89 2.42
CA TYR A 172 23.05 34.76 2.38
C TYR A 172 22.05 34.35 1.31
N LEU A 173 20.76 34.62 1.52
CA LEU A 173 19.69 34.28 0.60
C LEU A 173 19.79 35.07 -0.72
N VAL A 174 19.34 34.46 -1.82
CA VAL A 174 19.34 35.08 -3.15
C VAL A 174 17.92 35.53 -3.53
N THR A 175 17.65 36.84 -3.49
CA THR A 175 16.35 37.40 -3.87
C THR A 175 16.26 37.69 -5.37
N SER A 176 15.25 37.13 -6.04
CA SER A 176 15.03 37.28 -7.49
C SER A 176 14.20 38.53 -7.82
N THR A 177 14.86 39.65 -8.14
CA THR A 177 14.19 40.95 -8.37
C THR A 177 14.55 41.61 -9.71
N THR A 178 13.91 41.18 -10.80
CA THR A 178 13.92 41.94 -12.08
C THR A 178 12.52 42.08 -12.68
N LYS A 179 11.93 43.25 -12.44
CA LYS A 179 10.73 43.78 -13.11
C LYS A 179 11.02 43.99 -14.61
N ALA A 180 10.24 43.37 -15.50
CA ALA A 180 10.38 43.54 -16.94
C ALA A 180 9.78 44.90 -17.43
N PRO A 181 10.50 45.67 -18.27
CA PRO A 181 9.95 46.82 -18.98
C PRO A 181 9.61 46.48 -20.45
N THR A 182 8.42 46.89 -20.91
CA THR A 182 7.93 46.63 -22.28
C THR A 182 8.34 47.73 -23.26
N THR A 183 9.02 47.42 -24.37
CA THR A 183 8.96 48.21 -25.63
C THR A 183 9.58 47.47 -26.83
N ALA A 184 9.15 47.81 -28.05
CA ALA A 184 9.65 47.34 -29.34
C ALA A 184 9.13 48.28 -30.47
N PRO A 185 9.53 48.18 -31.75
CA PRO A 185 10.81 47.72 -32.34
C PRO A 185 11.43 48.76 -33.32
N THR A 186 12.72 48.63 -33.69
CA THR A 186 13.29 49.23 -34.94
C THR A 186 14.59 48.53 -35.39
N THR A 187 15.13 48.88 -36.56
CA THR A 187 15.90 47.95 -37.42
C THR A 187 17.25 48.50 -37.94
N ALA A 188 18.22 47.59 -38.14
CA ALA A 188 19.41 47.65 -39.03
C ALA A 188 20.63 48.57 -38.71
N ALA A 189 21.77 47.91 -38.39
CA ALA A 189 23.13 47.90 -39.02
C ALA A 189 23.65 49.09 -39.90
N PRO A 190 24.96 49.21 -40.27
CA PRO A 190 26.11 48.26 -40.14
C PRO A 190 27.51 48.89 -39.76
N THR A 191 28.59 48.09 -39.92
CA THR A 191 30.05 48.46 -40.04
C THR A 191 30.81 48.76 -38.73
N THR A 192 32.16 48.68 -38.62
CA THR A 192 33.29 48.40 -39.58
C THR A 192 34.27 47.29 -39.07
N LYS A 193 35.38 47.03 -39.79
CA LYS A 193 36.26 45.83 -39.71
C LYS A 193 37.67 46.13 -39.11
N PRO A 194 38.33 45.18 -38.38
CA PRO A 194 39.74 45.27 -37.94
C PRO A 194 40.77 45.07 -39.08
N PRO A 195 42.09 45.31 -38.85
CA PRO A 195 43.05 44.19 -38.98
C PRO A 195 44.46 44.28 -38.27
N THR A 196 45.07 43.10 -38.02
CA THR A 196 46.54 42.74 -38.13
C THR A 196 47.60 43.42 -37.21
N THR A 197 48.77 42.84 -36.87
CA THR A 197 49.55 41.60 -37.25
C THR A 197 50.43 41.19 -36.02
N ALA A 198 51.24 40.12 -35.88
CA ALA A 198 51.77 38.95 -36.65
C ALA A 198 52.02 37.78 -35.63
N ALA A 199 52.40 36.51 -35.88
CA ALA A 199 53.17 35.77 -36.91
C ALA A 199 54.70 36.04 -36.93
N PRO A 200 55.60 35.09 -37.29
CA PRO A 200 55.46 33.70 -37.82
C PRO A 200 56.16 32.62 -36.92
N THR A 201 56.53 31.34 -37.23
CA THR A 201 56.48 30.46 -38.43
C THR A 201 56.52 28.94 -38.06
N THR A 202 55.62 28.13 -38.65
CA THR A 202 55.71 26.71 -39.13
C THR A 202 56.73 25.65 -38.61
N LYS A 203 56.26 24.40 -38.40
CA LYS A 203 56.24 23.29 -39.41
C LYS A 203 55.33 22.10 -38.95
N ALA A 204 54.82 21.29 -39.88
CA ALA A 204 53.84 20.20 -39.65
C ALA A 204 54.45 18.77 -39.61
N PRO A 205 53.67 17.73 -39.23
CA PRO A 205 53.08 16.85 -40.26
C PRO A 205 51.63 16.35 -39.99
N THR A 206 51.07 15.57 -40.93
CA THR A 206 49.71 14.98 -40.92
C THR A 206 49.71 13.62 -41.65
N THR A 207 48.66 12.78 -41.49
CA THR A 207 48.29 11.58 -42.32
C THR A 207 49.28 10.38 -42.30
N VAL A 208 48.95 9.07 -42.43
CA VAL A 208 47.75 8.16 -42.42
C VAL A 208 48.30 6.70 -42.26
N ALA A 209 47.60 5.59 -41.97
CA ALA A 209 46.23 5.20 -41.55
C ALA A 209 46.30 3.75 -40.95
N PRO A 210 45.26 3.22 -40.25
CA PRO A 210 45.33 1.91 -39.58
C PRO A 210 44.84 0.73 -40.44
N THR A 211 45.71 -0.27 -40.69
CA THR A 211 45.34 -1.57 -41.29
C THR A 211 46.17 -2.71 -40.65
N THR A 212 45.63 -3.91 -40.55
CA THR A 212 46.18 -5.02 -39.74
C THR A 212 46.92 -6.11 -40.52
N THR A 213 48.15 -6.45 -40.11
CA THR A 213 48.76 -7.80 -40.28
C THR A 213 49.79 -8.04 -39.16
N ALA A 214 50.14 -9.30 -38.85
CA ALA A 214 50.85 -9.69 -37.63
C ALA A 214 52.30 -10.19 -37.83
N ALA A 215 53.08 -10.19 -36.73
CA ALA A 215 54.39 -10.87 -36.60
C ALA A 215 54.64 -11.24 -35.10
N THR A 216 55.69 -12.01 -34.80
CA THR A 216 55.75 -12.87 -33.59
C THR A 216 57.03 -12.77 -32.77
N THR A 217 56.90 -12.94 -31.44
CA THR A 217 57.91 -13.44 -30.45
C THR A 217 58.96 -12.48 -29.81
N ALA A 218 59.26 -12.79 -28.53
CA ALA A 218 60.53 -12.64 -27.78
C ALA A 218 60.84 -11.38 -26.92
N ALA A 219 60.98 -11.66 -25.61
CA ALA A 219 61.47 -10.94 -24.42
C ALA A 219 62.54 -9.81 -24.52
N PRO A 220 62.52 -8.88 -23.53
CA PRO A 220 63.60 -8.78 -22.51
C PRO A 220 63.03 -8.81 -21.06
N THR A 221 63.65 -9.34 -19.98
CA THR A 221 64.99 -9.26 -19.33
C THR A 221 65.35 -7.96 -18.59
N THR A 222 65.48 -8.05 -17.26
CA THR A 222 66.16 -7.10 -16.35
C THR A 222 66.93 -7.87 -15.25
N THR A 223 68.14 -7.42 -14.88
CA THR A 223 69.08 -8.13 -13.97
C THR A 223 70.34 -7.28 -13.74
N ALA A 224 71.08 -7.30 -12.61
CA ALA A 224 70.76 -7.62 -11.20
C ALA A 224 71.97 -7.22 -10.31
N ALA A 225 71.79 -7.17 -8.98
CA ALA A 225 72.88 -7.29 -7.99
C ALA A 225 72.38 -8.23 -6.86
N THR A 226 72.93 -9.42 -6.60
CA THR A 226 74.30 -9.86 -6.22
C THR A 226 74.73 -9.31 -4.85
N THR A 227 75.21 -10.12 -3.89
CA THR A 227 75.65 -11.55 -3.89
C THR A 227 75.32 -12.17 -2.50
N ALA A 228 75.35 -13.49 -2.22
CA ALA A 228 75.91 -14.62 -2.97
C ALA A 228 74.98 -15.85 -3.06
N ALA A 229 75.22 -16.90 -2.25
CA ALA A 229 74.60 -18.24 -2.38
C ALA A 229 74.38 -18.89 -0.98
N PRO A 230 73.53 -19.92 -0.85
CA PRO A 230 73.91 -21.26 -1.33
C PRO A 230 73.08 -21.81 -2.48
N THR A 231 73.73 -22.64 -3.31
CA THR A 231 73.15 -23.49 -4.36
C THR A 231 74.03 -24.73 -4.55
N THR A 232 73.54 -25.72 -5.30
CA THR A 232 74.19 -27.02 -5.64
C THR A 232 74.25 -28.06 -4.50
N THR A 233 74.14 -29.37 -4.74
CA THR A 233 73.59 -30.11 -5.91
C THR A 233 73.14 -31.52 -5.47
N ALA A 234 72.19 -32.08 -6.23
CA ALA A 234 71.60 -33.42 -6.23
C ALA A 234 72.29 -34.58 -5.45
N ALA A 235 71.44 -35.48 -4.95
CA ALA A 235 71.78 -36.89 -4.71
C ALA A 235 70.76 -37.81 -5.39
N THR A 236 71.20 -38.53 -6.43
CA THR A 236 70.48 -39.66 -7.05
C THR A 236 71.48 -40.71 -7.53
N THR A 237 71.63 -41.84 -6.84
CA THR A 237 72.38 -42.98 -7.38
C THR A 237 71.99 -44.33 -6.78
N ALA A 238 71.94 -45.34 -7.66
CA ALA A 238 72.09 -46.78 -7.41
C ALA A 238 71.02 -47.52 -6.57
N ALA A 239 70.94 -48.83 -6.80
CA ALA A 239 69.97 -49.77 -6.22
C ALA A 239 70.66 -51.04 -5.68
N PRO A 240 69.97 -51.76 -4.78
CA PRO A 240 69.75 -53.21 -4.90
C PRO A 240 68.23 -53.44 -5.09
N THR A 241 67.64 -54.01 -6.15
CA THR A 241 67.96 -55.14 -7.06
C THR A 241 68.23 -56.50 -6.42
N THR A 242 67.21 -57.38 -6.52
CA THR A 242 67.26 -58.87 -6.59
C THR A 242 67.78 -59.62 -5.34
N THR A 243 67.28 -60.79 -4.93
CA THR A 243 66.33 -61.81 -5.46
C THR A 243 65.76 -62.59 -4.26
N ALA A 244 64.72 -63.45 -4.26
CA ALA A 244 63.85 -64.07 -5.28
C ALA A 244 62.46 -64.38 -4.62
N ALA A 245 61.42 -64.93 -5.28
CA ALA A 245 61.32 -65.55 -6.61
C ALA A 245 59.88 -65.47 -7.18
N THR A 246 59.74 -65.61 -8.52
CA THR A 246 58.63 -66.29 -9.27
C THR A 246 57.15 -65.94 -8.97
N THR A 247 56.26 -65.59 -9.91
CA THR A 247 56.25 -65.38 -11.39
C THR A 247 54.87 -64.77 -11.78
N ALA A 248 54.46 -64.35 -13.00
CA ALA A 248 55.00 -64.30 -14.37
C ALA A 248 54.28 -63.17 -15.19
N ALA A 249 54.59 -63.06 -16.48
CA ALA A 249 53.75 -62.43 -17.53
C ALA A 249 52.75 -63.49 -18.11
N PRO A 250 51.73 -63.19 -18.96
CA PRO A 250 51.53 -62.07 -19.90
C PRO A 250 50.25 -61.22 -19.55
N THR A 251 49.67 -60.27 -20.31
CA THR A 251 49.32 -60.17 -21.76
C THR A 251 48.47 -61.37 -22.26
N THR A 252 47.54 -61.29 -23.23
CA THR A 252 47.19 -60.26 -24.23
C THR A 252 45.74 -60.48 -24.74
N THR A 253 45.05 -59.39 -25.14
CA THR A 253 44.25 -59.26 -26.39
C THR A 253 43.05 -60.17 -26.72
N ALA A 254 41.91 -59.49 -27.01
CA ALA A 254 40.79 -59.88 -27.91
C ALA A 254 39.87 -61.05 -27.52
N ALA A 255 38.62 -61.15 -28.00
CA ALA A 255 37.62 -60.15 -28.47
C ALA A 255 36.28 -60.89 -28.75
N THR A 256 35.21 -60.16 -29.09
CA THR A 256 34.01 -60.63 -29.85
C THR A 256 33.10 -61.72 -29.22
N THR A 257 31.80 -61.88 -29.53
CA THR A 257 30.71 -61.04 -30.07
C THR A 257 29.37 -61.79 -29.84
N ALA A 258 28.23 -61.10 -30.02
CA ALA A 258 26.88 -61.63 -30.27
C ALA A 258 25.97 -61.99 -29.07
N ALA A 259 24.68 -61.67 -29.26
CA ALA A 259 23.55 -62.20 -28.50
C ALA A 259 23.14 -63.60 -29.04
N PRO A 260 22.23 -64.33 -28.37
CA PRO A 260 20.84 -64.23 -28.81
C PRO A 260 19.77 -64.34 -27.70
N THR A 261 18.52 -64.33 -28.16
CA THR A 261 17.22 -64.30 -27.46
C THR A 261 16.73 -65.64 -26.88
N THR A 262 15.93 -65.55 -25.81
CA THR A 262 14.72 -66.35 -25.45
C THR A 262 14.66 -67.88 -25.61
N THR A 263 14.13 -68.59 -24.61
CA THR A 263 12.88 -69.42 -24.64
C THR A 263 12.48 -69.80 -23.19
N ALA A 264 11.29 -70.38 -22.96
CA ALA A 264 10.61 -70.48 -21.65
C ALA A 264 10.20 -71.92 -21.24
N ALA A 265 9.29 -72.03 -20.24
CA ALA A 265 8.52 -73.23 -19.78
C ALA A 265 9.22 -74.14 -18.73
N THR A 266 8.55 -74.84 -17.78
CA THR A 266 7.13 -74.79 -17.30
C THR A 266 6.94 -75.39 -15.90
N THR A 267 5.86 -74.94 -15.24
CA THR A 267 5.02 -75.49 -14.15
C THR A 267 5.21 -76.92 -13.60
N ALA A 268 5.17 -77.06 -12.27
CA ALA A 268 4.59 -78.21 -11.54
C ALA A 268 4.05 -77.75 -10.15
N ALA A 269 3.07 -78.47 -9.57
CA ALA A 269 2.38 -78.10 -8.31
C ALA A 269 2.68 -79.11 -7.15
N PRO A 270 2.19 -78.83 -5.93
CA PRO A 270 0.98 -79.55 -5.50
C PRO A 270 -0.10 -78.66 -4.83
N THR A 271 -1.28 -79.24 -4.56
CA THR A 271 -2.54 -78.51 -4.25
C THR A 271 -3.35 -79.13 -3.10
N THR A 272 -4.05 -78.27 -2.33
CA THR A 272 -5.26 -78.55 -1.48
C THR A 272 -5.09 -79.55 -0.31
N THR A 273 -5.74 -79.43 0.85
CA THR A 273 -7.18 -79.15 1.12
C THR A 273 -7.39 -78.47 2.50
N ALA A 274 -8.59 -77.95 2.80
CA ALA A 274 -8.91 -77.10 3.96
C ALA A 274 -9.67 -77.80 5.12
N ALA A 275 -9.74 -77.12 6.29
CA ALA A 275 -10.70 -77.39 7.38
C ALA A 275 -10.99 -76.10 8.21
N THR A 276 -12.10 -76.08 8.97
CA THR A 276 -12.85 -74.86 9.37
C THR A 276 -12.88 -74.51 10.87
N THR A 277 -12.88 -73.19 11.15
CA THR A 277 -13.77 -72.42 12.07
C THR A 277 -13.91 -72.79 13.57
N ALA A 278 -13.70 -71.78 14.44
CA ALA A 278 -14.39 -71.61 15.73
C ALA A 278 -14.48 -70.11 16.14
N ALA A 279 -15.52 -69.73 16.90
CA ALA A 279 -15.81 -68.37 17.43
C ALA A 279 -16.97 -68.48 18.47
N PRO A 280 -17.52 -67.39 19.08
CA PRO A 280 -16.95 -66.13 19.60
C PRO A 280 -17.25 -65.95 21.12
N THR A 281 -16.88 -64.82 21.76
CA THR A 281 -17.71 -64.12 22.79
C THR A 281 -17.11 -62.78 23.27
N THR A 282 -17.93 -61.92 23.89
CA THR A 282 -17.57 -60.61 24.45
C THR A 282 -18.32 -60.33 25.77
N THR A 283 -17.65 -59.81 26.79
CA THR A 283 -18.26 -59.29 28.05
C THR A 283 -17.45 -58.08 28.55
N ALA A 284 -18.06 -57.17 29.32
CA ALA A 284 -17.52 -55.82 29.57
C ALA A 284 -17.21 -55.48 31.05
N ALA A 285 -16.29 -54.50 31.20
CA ALA A 285 -16.11 -53.48 32.24
C ALA A 285 -16.49 -53.72 33.73
N THR A 286 -15.58 -53.33 34.64
CA THR A 286 -15.89 -52.36 35.73
C THR A 286 -14.62 -51.77 36.39
N THR A 287 -14.80 -50.73 37.21
CA THR A 287 -13.77 -49.77 37.67
C THR A 287 -13.24 -50.05 39.08
N ALA A 288 -11.97 -49.73 39.36
CA ALA A 288 -11.48 -49.48 40.73
C ALA A 288 -10.29 -48.48 40.78
N ALA A 289 -10.25 -47.68 41.84
CA ALA A 289 -9.16 -46.83 42.35
C ALA A 289 -9.11 -47.03 43.90
N PRO A 290 -8.25 -46.40 44.75
CA PRO A 290 -7.29 -45.30 44.48
C PRO A 290 -5.93 -45.34 45.28
N THR A 291 -5.07 -44.34 45.02
CA THR A 291 -4.15 -43.60 45.96
C THR A 291 -3.08 -44.26 46.89
N THR A 292 -1.86 -43.70 46.80
CA THR A 292 -0.92 -43.19 47.86
C THR A 292 0.04 -44.08 48.72
N THR A 293 1.35 -43.90 48.46
CA THR A 293 2.39 -43.33 49.39
C THR A 293 3.30 -44.21 50.31
N ALA A 294 4.63 -43.91 50.22
CA ALA A 294 5.75 -44.18 51.15
C ALA A 294 6.25 -45.65 51.32
N ALA A 295 7.45 -45.96 51.83
CA ALA A 295 8.45 -45.17 52.58
C ALA A 295 9.94 -45.52 52.29
N THR A 296 10.88 -45.03 53.13
CA THR A 296 12.33 -44.85 52.86
C THR A 296 13.31 -45.82 53.56
N THR A 297 14.45 -46.07 52.88
CA THR A 297 15.86 -46.10 53.36
C THR A 297 16.29 -46.89 54.62
N ALA A 298 17.31 -47.76 54.46
CA ALA A 298 18.28 -48.13 55.51
C ALA A 298 19.65 -48.58 54.92
N ALA A 299 20.69 -48.62 55.77
CA ALA A 299 22.08 -49.10 55.51
C ALA A 299 22.54 -49.97 56.73
N PRO A 300 23.83 -50.29 57.07
CA PRO A 300 25.14 -50.05 56.41
C PRO A 300 26.22 -51.20 56.56
N THR A 301 27.48 -50.94 56.18
CA THR A 301 28.79 -51.54 56.68
C THR A 301 29.10 -53.05 56.53
N THR A 302 30.33 -53.62 56.52
CA THR A 302 31.77 -53.22 56.32
C THR A 302 32.60 -54.52 56.05
N THR A 303 33.82 -54.53 55.49
CA THR A 303 35.15 -54.57 56.21
C THR A 303 36.26 -54.89 55.16
N ALA A 304 37.20 -53.99 54.83
CA ALA A 304 38.59 -53.79 55.36
C ALA A 304 39.66 -54.83 54.86
N ALA A 305 40.98 -54.54 54.83
CA ALA A 305 41.75 -53.48 55.50
C ALA A 305 43.09 -53.07 54.83
N THR A 306 43.55 -51.83 55.13
CA THR A 306 44.96 -51.32 55.26
C THR A 306 45.95 -51.45 54.09
N THR A 307 46.79 -50.46 53.77
CA THR A 307 47.64 -49.62 54.65
C THR A 307 47.71 -48.14 54.18
N ALA A 308 48.15 -47.19 55.01
CA ALA A 308 47.84 -45.75 54.84
C ALA A 308 48.91 -44.73 55.31
N ALA A 309 48.68 -43.46 54.92
CA ALA A 309 49.09 -42.20 55.57
C ALA A 309 50.61 -41.80 55.50
N PRO A 310 51.01 -40.56 55.90
CA PRO A 310 50.23 -39.36 56.27
C PRO A 310 50.59 -38.08 55.47
N THR A 311 49.97 -36.94 55.82
CA THR A 311 50.23 -35.58 55.28
C THR A 311 51.26 -34.77 56.08
N THR A 312 51.99 -33.85 55.43
CA THR A 312 52.80 -32.77 56.06
C THR A 312 52.88 -31.52 55.15
N THR A 313 53.33 -30.39 55.71
CA THR A 313 53.32 -29.05 55.08
C THR A 313 54.55 -28.22 55.48
N ALA A 314 54.99 -27.29 54.60
CA ALA A 314 55.61 -25.96 54.88
C ALA A 314 57.06 -25.67 54.42
N ALA A 315 57.24 -24.42 53.91
CA ALA A 315 58.45 -23.57 53.83
C ALA A 315 59.64 -24.04 52.95
N THR A 316 60.57 -23.21 52.44
CA THR A 316 60.84 -21.73 52.48
C THR A 316 61.13 -21.24 51.04
N THR A 317 60.80 -20.02 50.57
CA THR A 317 61.38 -18.69 50.91
C THR A 317 62.89 -18.64 50.60
N ALA A 318 63.47 -17.69 49.86
CA ALA A 318 63.18 -16.27 49.53
C ALA A 318 63.65 -15.98 48.06
N ALA A 319 63.89 -14.78 47.49
CA ALA A 319 63.46 -13.35 47.54
C ALA A 319 64.39 -12.58 46.54
N PRO A 320 64.22 -11.27 46.21
CA PRO A 320 63.14 -10.30 46.52
C PRO A 320 62.25 -10.09 45.24
N THR A 321 61.82 -8.95 44.66
CA THR A 321 61.86 -7.46 44.79
C THR A 321 60.81 -6.94 43.77
N THR A 322 60.14 -5.76 43.73
CA THR A 322 59.74 -4.58 44.56
C THR A 322 58.97 -3.64 43.59
N THR A 323 57.98 -2.78 43.89
CA THR A 323 57.26 -2.45 45.14
C THR A 323 55.94 -1.71 44.83
N ALA A 324 54.81 -2.29 45.26
CA ALA A 324 53.66 -1.64 45.93
C ALA A 324 52.78 -0.57 45.18
N ALA A 325 51.58 -0.21 45.67
CA ALA A 325 50.97 -0.45 46.99
C ALA A 325 49.40 -0.46 47.02
N THR A 326 48.83 -1.27 47.95
CA THR A 326 47.69 -0.98 48.88
C THR A 326 46.40 -0.27 48.40
N THR A 327 45.14 -0.67 48.72
CA THR A 327 44.45 -1.86 49.30
C THR A 327 42.91 -1.69 48.98
N ALA A 328 41.81 -2.19 49.58
CA ALA A 328 41.39 -3.09 50.70
C ALA A 328 39.90 -3.54 50.50
N ALA A 329 39.38 -4.40 51.39
CA ALA A 329 37.95 -4.73 51.59
C ALA A 329 37.64 -4.84 53.12
N PRO A 330 36.39 -4.97 53.63
CA PRO A 330 35.60 -6.21 53.52
C PRO A 330 34.04 -6.04 53.53
N THR A 331 33.32 -7.17 53.65
CA THR A 331 31.86 -7.37 53.65
C THR A 331 31.19 -7.35 55.05
N THR A 332 29.87 -7.07 55.17
CA THR A 332 28.83 -8.01 55.72
C THR A 332 27.42 -7.40 55.96
N THR A 333 26.38 -8.24 55.74
CA THR A 333 25.06 -8.34 56.43
C THR A 333 24.06 -7.16 56.45
N ALA A 334 22.76 -7.49 56.55
CA ALA A 334 21.61 -6.58 56.52
C ALA A 334 20.87 -6.44 57.86
N ALA A 335 20.18 -5.31 58.05
CA ALA A 335 19.15 -5.07 59.07
C ALA A 335 18.21 -3.92 58.61
N THR A 336 17.06 -3.76 59.28
CA THR A 336 15.96 -2.86 58.85
C THR A 336 15.73 -1.65 59.74
N THR A 337 14.84 -0.75 59.27
CA THR A 337 13.82 0.03 60.03
C THR A 337 14.06 1.53 60.26
N ALA A 338 12.94 2.27 60.18
CA ALA A 338 12.65 3.60 60.72
C ALA A 338 13.13 4.86 59.96
N ALA A 339 12.36 5.93 60.15
CA ALA A 339 12.48 7.26 59.56
C ALA A 339 12.22 8.32 60.68
N PRO A 340 11.69 9.52 60.37
CA PRO A 340 12.38 10.70 59.85
C PRO A 340 12.53 11.80 60.91
N THR A 341 13.14 12.96 60.58
CA THR A 341 12.81 14.21 61.28
C THR A 341 13.01 15.46 60.40
N THR A 342 12.29 16.52 60.74
CA THR A 342 12.12 17.78 60.00
C THR A 342 13.04 18.91 60.51
N THR A 343 13.22 19.94 59.67
CA THR A 343 13.25 21.35 60.11
C THR A 343 12.54 22.20 59.07
N ALA A 344 11.80 23.23 59.49
CA ALA A 344 11.13 24.20 58.64
C ALA A 344 11.41 25.64 59.12
N ALA A 345 11.20 26.63 58.25
CA ALA A 345 11.23 28.05 58.60
C ALA A 345 10.15 28.81 57.81
N THR A 346 9.57 29.86 58.41
CA THR A 346 8.37 30.56 57.92
C THR A 346 8.49 32.08 58.07
N THR A 347 7.89 32.83 57.13
CA THR A 347 7.41 34.24 57.19
C THR A 347 6.98 34.65 55.77
N ALA A 348 6.03 35.54 55.50
CA ALA A 348 4.89 36.07 56.27
C ALA A 348 3.93 36.79 55.28
N ALA A 349 2.66 36.98 55.64
CA ALA A 349 1.66 37.66 54.79
C ALA A 349 1.34 39.09 55.25
N PRO A 350 0.86 39.96 54.34
CA PRO A 350 0.04 41.12 54.68
C PRO A 350 -1.40 41.00 54.11
N THR A 351 -2.37 41.65 54.77
CA THR A 351 -3.80 41.58 54.45
C THR A 351 -4.41 42.97 54.25
N THR A 352 -5.22 43.19 53.20
CA THR A 352 -6.16 44.34 53.16
C THR A 352 -7.39 44.10 52.29
N ALA A 353 -8.55 44.52 52.82
CA ALA A 353 -9.81 44.96 52.20
C ALA A 353 -10.25 44.42 50.81
N ALA A 354 -11.47 43.86 50.76
CA ALA A 354 -12.16 43.49 49.53
C ALA A 354 -12.94 44.67 48.89
N PRO A 355 -12.96 44.79 47.55
CA PRO A 355 -13.96 45.55 46.82
C PRO A 355 -15.14 44.67 46.42
N THR A 356 -16.37 45.10 46.68
CA THR A 356 -17.59 44.37 46.29
C THR A 356 -17.90 44.58 44.80
N THR A 357 -17.28 43.79 43.92
CA THR A 357 -17.65 43.74 42.50
C THR A 357 -18.90 42.91 42.29
N ALA A 358 -19.94 43.51 41.69
CA ALA A 358 -21.17 42.81 41.34
C ALA A 358 -20.90 41.71 40.29
N ALA A 359 -21.66 40.61 40.36
CA ALA A 359 -21.55 39.52 39.40
C ALA A 359 -21.87 39.99 37.96
N PRO A 360 -21.20 39.45 36.92
CA PRO A 360 -21.57 39.70 35.53
C PRO A 360 -23.02 39.29 35.26
N ALA A 361 -23.68 39.98 34.31
CA ALA A 361 -25.08 39.73 33.93
C ALA A 361 -25.32 38.35 33.24
N THR A 362 -24.34 37.45 33.27
CA THR A 362 -24.30 36.13 32.63
C THR A 362 -24.30 34.98 33.63
N CYS A 363 -24.36 35.23 34.95
CA CYS A 363 -24.56 34.19 35.97
C CYS A 363 -25.51 34.64 37.09
N ASN A 364 -26.05 33.66 37.81
CA ASN A 364 -26.90 33.88 38.98
C ASN A 364 -26.09 34.39 40.19
N PRO A 365 -26.77 34.96 41.22
CA PRO A 365 -26.13 35.31 42.49
C PRO A 365 -25.39 34.11 43.11
N VAL A 366 -24.19 34.35 43.63
CA VAL A 366 -23.28 33.30 44.10
C VAL A 366 -23.70 32.70 45.44
N GLN A 367 -23.55 31.39 45.57
CA GLN A 367 -23.73 30.63 46.81
C GLN A 367 -22.38 30.54 47.54
N GLN A 368 -22.30 31.10 48.74
CA GLN A 368 -21.10 31.07 49.58
C GLN A 368 -21.02 29.77 50.40
N ASP A 369 -19.80 29.39 50.79
CA ASP A 369 -19.47 28.17 51.55
C ASP A 369 -20.12 26.88 51.00
N THR A 370 -20.29 26.78 49.68
CA THR A 370 -21.07 25.72 49.00
C THR A 370 -20.26 25.01 47.92
N ASP A 371 -20.26 23.67 47.95
CA ASP A 371 -19.72 22.77 46.92
C ASP A 371 -20.79 21.77 46.44
N TYR A 372 -20.55 21.16 45.29
CA TYR A 372 -21.40 20.16 44.64
C TYR A 372 -20.51 18.95 44.25
N PRO A 373 -20.18 18.03 45.17
CA PRO A 373 -19.15 17.01 44.94
C PRO A 373 -19.41 16.11 43.72
N GLY A 374 -18.36 15.85 42.93
CA GLY A 374 -18.42 15.04 41.71
C GLY A 374 -18.96 15.78 40.48
N ASN A 375 -19.21 15.01 39.41
CA ASN A 375 -19.69 15.46 38.09
C ASN A 375 -18.79 16.51 37.40
N ASP A 376 -17.49 16.49 37.70
CA ASP A 376 -16.50 17.44 37.17
C ASP A 376 -16.28 17.22 35.66
N LEU A 377 -16.48 18.28 34.88
CA LEU A 377 -16.11 18.35 33.46
C LEU A 377 -14.63 18.66 33.28
N VAL A 378 -14.18 19.72 33.96
CA VAL A 378 -12.82 20.25 33.86
C VAL A 378 -12.52 21.14 35.07
N ILE A 379 -11.29 21.05 35.56
CA ILE A 379 -10.75 21.95 36.58
C ILE A 379 -9.82 22.93 35.89
N LEU A 380 -10.11 24.23 36.03
CA LEU A 380 -9.39 25.35 35.45
C LEU A 380 -8.76 26.19 36.57
N GLN A 381 -7.66 26.88 36.28
CA GLN A 381 -7.21 27.99 37.12
C GLN A 381 -7.77 29.30 36.57
N LYS A 382 -8.47 30.06 37.44
CA LYS A 382 -9.16 31.31 37.17
C LYS A 382 -9.16 32.14 38.46
N ASP A 383 -8.48 33.28 38.46
CA ASP A 383 -8.24 34.03 39.70
C ASP A 383 -9.48 34.70 40.30
N THR A 384 -10.61 34.73 39.57
CA THR A 384 -11.90 35.21 40.08
C THR A 384 -13.08 34.27 39.81
N VAL A 385 -14.09 34.39 40.67
CA VAL A 385 -15.41 33.75 40.52
C VAL A 385 -16.11 34.18 39.22
N ALA A 386 -15.88 35.42 38.75
CA ALA A 386 -16.49 35.95 37.52
C ALA A 386 -15.90 35.32 36.24
N ASP A 387 -14.59 35.05 36.24
CA ASP A 387 -13.94 34.32 35.15
C ASP A 387 -14.35 32.85 35.12
N CYS A 388 -14.59 32.25 36.30
CA CYS A 388 -15.12 30.90 36.43
C CYS A 388 -16.57 30.78 35.93
N CYS A 389 -17.42 31.77 36.27
CA CYS A 389 -18.75 31.97 35.69
C CYS A 389 -18.71 32.04 34.16
N THR A 390 -17.82 32.86 33.60
CA THR A 390 -17.68 33.03 32.15
C THR A 390 -17.21 31.73 31.49
N ALA A 391 -16.30 30.99 32.13
CA ALA A 391 -15.84 29.68 31.67
C ALA A 391 -16.98 28.63 31.66
N CYS A 392 -17.84 28.58 32.69
CA CYS A 392 -19.01 27.70 32.65
C CYS A 392 -19.99 28.09 31.54
N SER A 393 -20.35 29.38 31.46
CA SER A 393 -21.30 29.92 30.48
C SER A 393 -20.90 29.70 29.01
N SER A 394 -19.61 29.42 28.75
CA SER A 394 -19.05 29.14 27.42
C SER A 394 -18.63 27.69 27.20
N THR A 395 -18.70 26.83 28.22
CA THR A 395 -18.34 25.41 28.12
C THR A 395 -19.60 24.59 27.85
N ALA A 396 -19.69 23.98 26.67
CA ALA A 396 -20.82 23.15 26.29
C ALA A 396 -21.05 22.01 27.30
N GLY A 397 -22.24 21.98 27.91
CA GLY A 397 -22.61 21.02 28.94
C GLY A 397 -22.27 21.43 30.38
N CYS A 398 -21.62 22.56 30.65
CA CYS A 398 -21.47 23.06 32.02
C CYS A 398 -22.81 23.63 32.53
N VAL A 399 -23.27 23.13 33.68
CA VAL A 399 -24.55 23.55 34.30
C VAL A 399 -24.38 24.24 35.65
N VAL A 400 -23.25 24.01 36.32
CA VAL A 400 -22.85 24.67 37.57
C VAL A 400 -21.33 24.69 37.64
N PHE A 401 -20.78 25.71 38.31
CA PHE A 401 -19.37 25.72 38.69
C PHE A 401 -19.22 25.88 40.21
N VAL A 402 -18.10 25.41 40.73
CA VAL A 402 -17.65 25.66 42.10
C VAL A 402 -16.25 26.25 42.04
N TRP A 403 -16.06 27.44 42.60
CA TRP A 403 -14.77 28.12 42.67
C TRP A 403 -14.24 28.10 44.10
N VAL A 404 -12.97 27.74 44.29
CA VAL A 404 -12.35 27.65 45.62
C VAL A 404 -10.99 28.36 45.60
N MET A 405 -10.82 29.32 46.50
CA MET A 405 -9.52 29.96 46.71
C MET A 405 -8.66 29.12 47.64
N ARG A 406 -7.52 28.65 47.14
CA ARG A 406 -6.40 28.15 47.97
C ARG A 406 -5.19 29.04 47.68
N ASP A 407 -4.12 28.49 47.10
CA ASP A 407 -2.94 29.26 46.72
C ASP A 407 -3.11 29.96 45.35
N VAL A 408 -3.99 29.42 44.50
CA VAL A 408 -4.48 29.98 43.23
C VAL A 408 -5.99 29.71 43.08
N GLY A 409 -6.69 30.54 42.31
CA GLY A 409 -8.14 30.46 42.14
C GLY A 409 -8.58 29.24 41.34
N THR A 410 -9.04 28.18 42.01
CA THR A 410 -9.38 26.92 41.34
C THR A 410 -10.87 26.88 40.98
N CYS A 411 -11.15 26.76 39.70
CA CYS A 411 -12.48 26.78 39.09
C CYS A 411 -12.88 25.38 38.61
N ILE A 412 -13.89 24.77 39.22
CA ILE A 412 -14.37 23.42 38.92
C ILE A 412 -15.68 23.53 38.14
N LEU A 413 -15.65 23.21 36.85
CA LEU A 413 -16.85 23.18 35.99
C LEU A 413 -17.50 21.79 36.04
N LYS A 414 -18.84 21.70 36.08
CA LYS A 414 -19.57 20.45 36.30
C LYS A 414 -20.72 20.25 35.29
N ASN A 415 -20.95 19.01 34.85
CA ASN A 415 -22.01 18.66 33.87
C ASN A 415 -23.36 18.29 34.49
N ALA A 416 -23.40 17.99 35.79
CA ALA A 416 -24.62 17.74 36.52
C ALA A 416 -24.53 18.32 37.94
N ILE A 417 -25.64 18.89 38.43
CA ILE A 417 -25.73 19.44 39.77
C ILE A 417 -25.83 18.26 40.75
N GLY A 418 -24.78 18.05 41.56
CA GLY A 418 -24.78 17.04 42.61
C GLY A 418 -25.65 17.41 43.81
N GLN A 419 -25.55 16.63 44.90
CA GLN A 419 -26.09 17.08 46.19
C GLN A 419 -25.22 18.21 46.74
N ALA A 420 -25.84 19.31 47.17
CA ALA A 420 -25.11 20.43 47.78
C ALA A 420 -24.46 20.01 49.10
N SER A 421 -23.19 20.38 49.30
CA SER A 421 -22.44 20.21 50.53
C SER A 421 -21.88 21.55 51.02
N THR A 422 -21.71 21.70 52.33
CA THR A 422 -21.11 22.92 52.89
C THR A 422 -19.59 22.78 52.91
N PHE A 423 -18.90 23.54 52.07
CA PHE A 423 -17.43 23.62 52.06
C PHE A 423 -16.99 25.06 52.24
N LYS A 424 -16.37 25.36 53.39
CA LYS A 424 -16.03 26.74 53.76
C LYS A 424 -14.95 27.32 52.84
N GLY A 425 -15.23 28.46 52.21
CA GLY A 425 -14.40 29.09 51.18
C GLY A 425 -14.66 28.62 49.74
N ALA A 426 -15.64 27.73 49.51
CA ALA A 426 -16.13 27.43 48.17
C ALA A 426 -17.27 28.37 47.77
N VAL A 427 -17.29 28.78 46.49
CA VAL A 427 -18.26 29.71 45.91
C VAL A 427 -18.86 29.08 44.66
N ALA A 428 -20.11 28.63 44.75
CA ALA A 428 -20.83 28.02 43.63
C ALA A 428 -21.72 29.04 42.90
N SER A 429 -21.89 28.90 41.58
CA SER A 429 -22.99 29.54 40.86
C SER A 429 -23.31 28.85 39.53
N PHE A 430 -24.40 29.30 38.91
CA PHE A 430 -25.02 28.76 37.71
C PHE A 430 -24.98 29.82 36.60
N PRO A 431 -24.71 29.45 35.33
CA PRO A 431 -24.81 30.36 34.19
C PRO A 431 -26.26 30.84 34.01
N ALA A 432 -26.44 32.10 33.64
CA ALA A 432 -27.75 32.70 33.44
C ALA A 432 -28.32 32.29 32.07
N SER A 433 -29.47 31.62 32.09
CA SER A 433 -30.07 31.02 30.89
C SER A 433 -30.63 32.09 29.93
N THR A 434 -30.03 32.23 28.74
CA THR A 434 -30.50 33.13 27.68
C THR A 434 -31.48 32.44 26.73
N THR A 435 -32.68 32.15 27.21
CA THR A 435 -33.80 31.64 26.40
C THR A 435 -34.96 32.64 26.43
N PRO A 436 -35.56 33.05 25.30
CA PRO A 436 -36.71 33.95 25.29
C PRO A 436 -37.92 33.37 26.03
N THR A 437 -38.59 34.19 26.83
CA THR A 437 -39.73 33.78 27.65
C THR A 437 -40.92 33.30 26.82
N VAL A 438 -41.32 32.04 26.99
CA VAL A 438 -42.64 31.52 26.63
C VAL A 438 -43.28 30.94 27.90
N ALA A 439 -44.60 31.08 28.02
CA ALA A 439 -45.35 30.77 29.25
C ALA A 439 -45.29 29.29 29.65
N PRO A 440 -45.37 28.96 30.96
CA PRO A 440 -45.18 27.59 31.46
C PRO A 440 -46.34 26.66 31.06
N THR A 441 -46.00 25.41 30.75
CA THR A 441 -46.91 24.27 30.55
C THR A 441 -46.26 23.03 31.18
N PRO A 442 -47.01 22.06 31.76
CA PRO A 442 -46.46 21.17 32.80
C PRO A 442 -45.48 20.08 32.33
N ALA A 443 -44.76 19.51 33.30
CA ALA A 443 -43.85 18.39 33.12
C ALA A 443 -44.57 17.08 32.73
N PRO A 444 -43.93 16.19 31.93
CA PRO A 444 -44.51 14.92 31.54
C PRO A 444 -44.51 13.92 32.71
N THR A 445 -45.63 13.22 32.89
CA THR A 445 -45.73 12.06 33.78
C THR A 445 -45.16 10.81 33.10
N GLY A 446 -44.41 10.00 33.83
CA GLY A 446 -43.96 8.69 33.35
C GLY A 446 -45.16 7.77 33.11
N GLN A 447 -45.32 7.28 31.89
CA GLN A 447 -46.37 6.32 31.54
C GLN A 447 -45.83 4.90 31.62
N CYS A 448 -46.71 3.97 32.03
CA CYS A 448 -46.45 2.53 31.97
C CYS A 448 -47.46 1.86 31.04
N ALA A 449 -47.15 0.64 30.61
CA ALA A 449 -48.04 -0.19 29.83
C ALA A 449 -49.37 -0.47 30.57
N ALA A 450 -50.39 -0.88 29.82
CA ALA A 450 -51.67 -1.31 30.39
C ALA A 450 -51.43 -2.39 31.47
N VAL A 451 -52.03 -2.18 32.64
CA VAL A 451 -51.81 -3.03 33.81
C VAL A 451 -52.33 -4.44 33.59
N GLN A 452 -51.57 -5.43 34.04
CA GLN A 452 -51.92 -6.86 33.96
C GLN A 452 -52.49 -7.27 35.33
N PRO A 453 -53.83 -7.41 35.48
CA PRO A 453 -54.44 -7.84 36.73
C PRO A 453 -54.15 -9.32 37.01
N ASP A 454 -54.28 -9.69 38.28
CA ASP A 454 -54.04 -11.03 38.82
C ASP A 454 -52.71 -11.67 38.37
N THR A 455 -51.66 -10.85 38.20
CA THR A 455 -50.38 -11.23 37.59
C THR A 455 -49.18 -10.85 38.46
N ASP A 456 -48.27 -11.80 38.69
CA ASP A 456 -46.92 -11.61 39.25
C ASP A 456 -45.84 -12.13 38.29
N TYR A 457 -44.63 -11.58 38.41
CA TYR A 457 -43.41 -11.99 37.73
C TYR A 457 -42.40 -12.48 38.80
N PRO A 458 -42.37 -13.78 39.14
CA PRO A 458 -41.56 -14.27 40.25
C PRO A 458 -40.05 -14.00 40.09
N GLY A 459 -39.42 -13.54 41.18
CA GLY A 459 -38.00 -13.19 41.22
C GLY A 459 -37.64 -11.88 40.52
N ASN A 460 -36.34 -11.66 40.31
CA ASN A 460 -35.75 -10.43 39.73
C ASN A 460 -36.03 -9.14 40.53
N ASP A 461 -36.34 -9.25 41.83
CA ASP A 461 -36.68 -8.12 42.70
C ASP A 461 -35.47 -7.18 42.92
N LEU A 462 -35.64 -5.89 42.64
CA LEU A 462 -34.67 -4.82 42.91
C LEU A 462 -34.90 -4.15 44.27
N ALA A 463 -36.16 -3.84 44.56
CA ALA A 463 -36.57 -3.11 45.75
C ALA A 463 -38.05 -3.37 46.05
N VAL A 464 -38.40 -3.38 47.34
CA VAL A 464 -39.79 -3.38 47.80
C VAL A 464 -40.08 -2.04 48.45
N LEU A 465 -41.07 -1.33 47.93
CA LEU A 465 -41.48 0.01 48.35
C LEU A 465 -42.94 -0.02 48.83
N GLN A 466 -43.29 0.87 49.77
CA GLN A 466 -44.70 1.15 50.06
C GLN A 466 -45.17 2.30 49.16
N LYS A 467 -46.27 2.07 48.42
CA LYS A 467 -46.87 2.95 47.42
C LYS A 467 -48.36 2.62 47.33
N ASP A 468 -49.22 3.56 47.72
CA ASP A 468 -50.66 3.27 47.90
C ASP A 468 -51.41 3.03 46.59
N THR A 469 -50.82 3.34 45.43
CA THR A 469 -51.38 3.00 44.12
C THR A 469 -50.39 2.35 43.16
N VAL A 470 -50.94 1.63 42.18
CA VAL A 470 -50.23 1.07 41.01
C VAL A 470 -49.54 2.18 40.20
N ALA A 471 -50.10 3.39 40.15
CA ALA A 471 -49.53 4.53 39.43
C ALA A 471 -48.29 5.10 40.14
N ASP A 472 -48.29 5.17 41.47
CA ASP A 472 -47.11 5.57 42.26
C ASP A 472 -45.99 4.52 42.15
N CYS A 473 -46.35 3.24 41.98
CA CYS A 473 -45.40 2.17 41.69
C CYS A 473 -44.81 2.28 40.27
N CYS A 474 -45.62 2.63 39.27
CA CYS A 474 -45.16 2.98 37.92
C CYS A 474 -44.16 4.15 37.93
N ALA A 475 -44.48 5.24 38.63
CA ALA A 475 -43.60 6.40 38.76
C ALA A 475 -42.27 6.04 39.47
N ALA A 476 -42.34 5.20 40.51
CA ALA A 476 -41.16 4.69 41.20
C ALA A 476 -40.27 3.82 40.30
N CYS A 477 -40.84 2.90 39.52
CA CYS A 477 -40.05 2.12 38.56
C CYS A 477 -39.43 3.02 37.48
N SER A 478 -40.21 3.94 36.91
CA SER A 478 -39.77 4.87 35.85
C SER A 478 -38.62 5.79 36.25
N THR A 479 -38.37 5.96 37.55
CA THR A 479 -37.28 6.78 38.12
C THR A 479 -36.19 5.95 38.82
N THR A 480 -36.36 4.64 38.96
CA THR A 480 -35.38 3.74 39.59
C THR A 480 -34.45 3.15 38.53
N SER A 481 -33.17 3.51 38.57
CA SER A 481 -32.17 2.98 37.65
C SER A 481 -32.13 1.44 37.66
N GLY A 482 -32.20 0.84 36.48
CA GLY A 482 -32.26 -0.61 36.30
C GLY A 482 -33.65 -1.25 36.40
N CYS A 483 -34.69 -0.53 36.83
CA CYS A 483 -36.05 -1.06 36.87
C CYS A 483 -36.62 -1.23 35.46
N LYS A 484 -37.13 -2.43 35.14
CA LYS A 484 -37.74 -2.77 33.85
C LYS A 484 -39.20 -3.19 33.95
N ALA A 485 -39.66 -3.55 35.14
CA ALA A 485 -41.06 -3.84 35.45
C ALA A 485 -41.32 -3.68 36.94
N PHE A 486 -42.58 -3.76 37.34
CA PHE A 486 -42.99 -3.84 38.74
C PHE A 486 -44.22 -4.74 38.90
N VAL A 487 -44.40 -5.24 40.12
CA VAL A 487 -45.60 -5.94 40.56
C VAL A 487 -46.11 -5.23 41.81
N TRP A 488 -47.36 -4.79 41.78
CA TRP A 488 -48.01 -4.12 42.89
C TRP A 488 -49.09 -5.02 43.50
N VAL A 489 -49.14 -5.12 44.82
CA VAL A 489 -50.11 -5.98 45.53
C VAL A 489 -50.75 -5.19 46.66
N MET A 490 -52.08 -5.17 46.71
CA MET A 490 -52.81 -4.65 47.87
C MET A 490 -52.87 -5.74 48.95
N ARG A 491 -52.42 -5.42 50.16
CA ARG A 491 -52.77 -6.14 51.39
C ARG A 491 -53.38 -5.14 52.35
N ASP A 492 -52.74 -4.89 53.50
CA ASP A 492 -53.14 -3.84 54.45
C ASP A 492 -52.66 -2.44 54.01
N VAL A 493 -51.58 -2.39 53.22
CA VAL A 493 -50.99 -1.22 52.56
C VAL A 493 -50.47 -1.60 51.17
N GLY A 494 -50.39 -0.63 50.26
CA GLY A 494 -49.99 -0.87 48.86
C GLY A 494 -48.51 -1.21 48.72
N THR A 495 -48.19 -2.47 48.41
CA THR A 495 -46.79 -2.94 48.32
C THR A 495 -46.35 -3.03 46.86
N CYS A 496 -45.27 -2.31 46.54
CA CYS A 496 -44.71 -2.13 45.21
C CYS A 496 -43.35 -2.85 45.09
N ILE A 497 -43.29 -3.91 44.29
CA ILE A 497 -42.09 -4.73 44.07
C ILE A 497 -41.50 -4.36 42.71
N LEU A 498 -40.38 -3.64 42.71
CA LEU A 498 -39.65 -3.25 41.50
C LEU A 498 -38.80 -4.42 41.00
N LYS A 499 -38.72 -4.61 39.67
CA LYS A 499 -38.10 -5.76 39.00
C LYS A 499 -37.01 -5.32 38.01
N SER A 500 -35.87 -6.00 37.97
CA SER A 500 -34.76 -5.76 37.03
C SER A 500 -34.98 -6.35 35.63
N ALA A 501 -35.96 -7.25 35.50
CA ALA A 501 -36.38 -7.88 34.26
C ALA A 501 -37.87 -8.26 34.33
N ILE A 502 -38.52 -8.43 33.18
CA ILE A 502 -39.83 -9.07 33.10
C ILE A 502 -39.61 -10.58 33.22
N GLY A 503 -40.05 -11.16 34.34
CA GLY A 503 -40.03 -12.61 34.56
C GLY A 503 -41.14 -13.34 33.80
N GLN A 504 -41.20 -14.66 33.91
CA GLN A 504 -42.34 -15.42 33.40
C GLN A 504 -43.61 -15.02 34.15
N ALA A 505 -44.68 -14.71 33.42
CA ALA A 505 -45.97 -14.38 34.02
C ALA A 505 -46.57 -15.57 34.78
N SER A 506 -47.04 -15.30 35.99
CA SER A 506 -47.74 -16.26 36.85
C SER A 506 -49.01 -15.63 37.42
N THR A 507 -50.07 -16.43 37.57
CA THR A 507 -51.36 -15.93 38.07
C THR A 507 -51.34 -15.84 39.59
N PHE A 508 -51.50 -14.63 40.13
CA PHE A 508 -51.63 -14.37 41.56
C PHE A 508 -52.77 -13.38 41.80
N THR A 509 -53.89 -13.85 42.34
CA THR A 509 -55.09 -13.03 42.54
C THR A 509 -54.82 -11.83 43.45
N GLY A 510 -55.15 -10.62 42.97
CA GLY A 510 -54.88 -9.35 43.67
C GLY A 510 -53.48 -8.75 43.43
N ALA A 511 -52.61 -9.38 42.65
CA ALA A 511 -51.38 -8.76 42.13
C ALA A 511 -51.64 -8.04 40.81
N VAL A 512 -50.90 -6.95 40.56
CA VAL A 512 -51.04 -6.10 39.37
C VAL A 512 -49.66 -5.77 38.81
N ALA A 513 -49.31 -6.33 37.66
CA ALA A 513 -48.01 -6.13 37.02
C ALA A 513 -48.06 -5.06 35.90
N SER A 514 -46.98 -4.29 35.73
CA SER A 514 -46.78 -3.41 34.56
C SER A 514 -45.29 -3.02 34.43
N TYR A 515 -44.96 -2.25 33.39
CA TYR A 515 -43.61 -1.78 33.09
C TYR A 515 -43.64 -0.37 32.45
N PRO A 516 -42.61 0.47 32.69
CA PRO A 516 -42.49 1.79 32.05
C PRO A 516 -42.48 1.70 30.52
N ILE A 517 -43.08 2.68 29.86
CA ILE A 517 -42.98 2.87 28.41
C ILE A 517 -42.41 4.27 28.11
N VAL A 518 -41.41 4.31 27.22
CA VAL A 518 -40.91 5.59 26.70
C VAL A 518 -41.89 6.06 25.63
N PRO A 519 -42.46 7.28 25.72
CA PRO A 519 -43.36 7.80 24.71
C PRO A 519 -42.59 8.08 23.41
N THR A 520 -42.80 7.24 22.40
CA THR A 520 -42.29 7.47 21.04
C THR A 520 -42.80 8.82 20.52
N PRO A 521 -41.95 9.69 19.95
CA PRO A 521 -42.41 10.90 19.28
C PRO A 521 -43.44 10.58 18.19
N ALA A 522 -44.45 11.44 18.03
CA ALA A 522 -45.41 11.31 16.94
C ALA A 522 -44.68 11.26 15.57
N PRO A 523 -45.16 10.44 14.62
CA PRO A 523 -44.43 10.17 13.38
C PRO A 523 -44.24 11.46 12.56
N THR A 524 -43.02 11.97 12.57
CA THR A 524 -42.57 12.97 11.60
C THR A 524 -42.72 12.36 10.19
N PRO A 525 -43.25 13.08 9.19
CA PRO A 525 -43.49 12.51 7.86
C PRO A 525 -42.25 11.82 7.31
N SER A 526 -42.37 10.53 6.98
CA SER A 526 -41.22 9.71 6.61
C SER A 526 -40.57 10.24 5.32
N VAL A 527 -39.26 10.51 5.37
CA VAL A 527 -38.47 10.95 4.21
C VAL A 527 -38.16 9.76 3.29
N CYS A 528 -39.21 9.13 2.78
CA CYS A 528 -39.23 8.03 1.81
C CYS A 528 -40.14 8.50 0.66
N SER A 529 -39.84 8.16 -0.59
CA SER A 529 -40.65 8.66 -1.72
C SER A 529 -42.07 8.06 -1.71
N ALA A 530 -42.97 8.65 -2.50
CA ALA A 530 -44.29 8.10 -2.74
C ALA A 530 -44.21 6.64 -3.22
N VAL A 531 -45.03 5.78 -2.62
CA VAL A 531 -45.01 4.33 -2.87
C VAL A 531 -45.81 4.01 -4.13
N GLU A 532 -45.17 3.32 -5.07
CA GLU A 532 -45.77 2.81 -6.28
C GLU A 532 -46.41 1.44 -5.97
N ASN A 533 -47.75 1.37 -6.07
CA ASN A 533 -48.50 0.13 -5.86
C ASN A 533 -48.57 -0.69 -7.15
N ASP A 534 -48.60 -2.00 -7.01
CA ASP A 534 -48.71 -2.99 -8.10
C ASP A 534 -47.54 -2.92 -9.10
N VAL A 535 -46.36 -2.55 -8.60
CA VAL A 535 -45.14 -2.27 -9.35
C VAL A 535 -43.97 -3.08 -8.78
N ASP A 536 -43.24 -3.71 -9.69
CA ASP A 536 -41.90 -4.26 -9.46
C ASP A 536 -40.89 -3.60 -10.41
N TYR A 537 -39.61 -3.70 -10.06
CA TYR A 537 -38.48 -3.21 -10.83
C TYR A 537 -37.52 -4.37 -11.08
N ALA A 538 -37.45 -4.86 -12.31
CA ALA A 538 -36.75 -6.11 -12.59
C ALA A 538 -35.22 -5.99 -12.37
N GLY A 539 -34.66 -6.89 -11.55
CA GLY A 539 -33.23 -6.99 -11.29
C GLY A 539 -32.68 -6.01 -10.25
N ASN A 540 -31.35 -5.87 -10.23
CA ASN A 540 -30.58 -4.99 -9.33
C ASN A 540 -30.77 -5.26 -7.83
N ASP A 541 -31.16 -6.49 -7.46
CA ASP A 541 -31.30 -6.92 -6.06
C ASP A 541 -29.95 -7.03 -5.35
N ILE A 542 -29.79 -6.30 -4.25
CA ILE A 542 -28.66 -6.41 -3.31
C ILE A 542 -28.90 -7.61 -2.40
N MET A 543 -30.10 -7.67 -1.80
CA MET A 543 -30.51 -8.72 -0.86
C MET A 543 -32.03 -8.68 -0.65
N SER A 544 -32.58 -9.76 -0.10
CA SER A 544 -33.94 -9.77 0.46
C SER A 544 -33.92 -9.76 1.99
N VAL A 545 -34.92 -9.13 2.60
CA VAL A 545 -35.19 -9.21 4.05
C VAL A 545 -36.69 -9.31 4.33
N ASP A 546 -37.11 -10.24 5.18
CA ASP A 546 -38.53 -10.39 5.48
C ASP A 546 -39.03 -9.29 6.44
N ARG A 547 -40.16 -8.68 6.09
CA ARG A 547 -40.89 -7.69 6.89
C ARG A 547 -42.39 -7.85 6.68
N ALA A 548 -43.12 -7.90 7.79
CA ALA A 548 -44.58 -8.02 7.77
C ALA A 548 -45.28 -6.85 7.04
N ASN A 549 -44.61 -5.70 6.87
CA ASN A 549 -45.18 -4.54 6.21
C ASN A 549 -44.14 -3.78 5.36
N TYR A 550 -44.60 -3.07 4.33
CA TYR A 550 -43.73 -2.45 3.32
C TYR A 550 -43.04 -1.16 3.81
N GLN A 551 -43.60 -0.43 4.77
CA GLN A 551 -42.93 0.75 5.34
C GLN A 551 -41.61 0.39 6.03
N ASP A 552 -41.54 -0.80 6.65
CA ASP A 552 -40.33 -1.30 7.34
C ASP A 552 -39.18 -1.54 6.35
N CYS A 553 -39.49 -1.77 5.06
CA CYS A 553 -38.51 -1.85 4.00
C CYS A 553 -37.77 -0.53 3.77
N CYS A 554 -38.39 0.64 4.01
CA CYS A 554 -37.66 1.91 3.88
C CYS A 554 -36.57 2.03 4.97
N SER A 555 -36.86 1.60 6.19
CA SER A 555 -35.88 1.56 7.28
C SER A 555 -34.79 0.52 7.02
N ALA A 556 -35.17 -0.67 6.53
CA ALA A 556 -34.20 -1.69 6.14
C ALA A 556 -33.28 -1.20 5.00
N CYS A 557 -33.85 -0.61 3.95
CA CYS A 557 -33.10 -0.02 2.85
C CYS A 557 -32.16 1.11 3.33
N LYS A 558 -32.60 1.99 4.24
CA LYS A 558 -31.73 3.01 4.87
C LYS A 558 -30.60 2.44 5.73
N SER A 559 -30.74 1.21 6.24
CA SER A 559 -29.69 0.52 7.00
C SER A 559 -28.73 -0.31 6.15
N ILE A 560 -29.05 -0.54 4.87
CA ILE A 560 -28.19 -1.23 3.91
C ILE A 560 -27.56 -0.18 3.01
N SER A 561 -26.23 -0.04 3.08
CA SER A 561 -25.51 0.93 2.28
C SER A 561 -25.84 0.73 0.80
N GLY A 562 -26.17 1.82 0.11
CA GLY A 562 -26.47 1.82 -1.33
C GLY A 562 -27.75 1.11 -1.79
N CYS A 563 -28.66 0.76 -0.88
CA CYS A 563 -30.04 0.46 -1.27
C CYS A 563 -30.73 1.77 -1.69
N SER A 564 -30.96 1.95 -3.00
CA SER A 564 -31.60 3.15 -3.56
C SER A 564 -33.12 3.00 -3.71
N LEU A 565 -33.63 1.76 -3.71
CA LEU A 565 -35.06 1.47 -3.66
C LEU A 565 -35.33 0.10 -3.04
N TYR A 566 -36.58 -0.14 -2.66
CA TYR A 566 -37.08 -1.49 -2.37
C TYR A 566 -38.33 -1.80 -3.19
N VAL A 567 -38.57 -3.09 -3.39
CA VAL A 567 -39.87 -3.66 -3.78
C VAL A 567 -40.31 -4.62 -2.68
N TRP A 568 -41.45 -4.38 -2.04
CA TRP A 568 -42.04 -5.33 -1.10
C TRP A 568 -43.06 -6.21 -1.82
N SER A 569 -43.00 -7.53 -1.60
CA SER A 569 -43.99 -8.48 -2.09
C SER A 569 -44.12 -9.65 -1.13
N SER A 570 -45.36 -10.06 -0.82
CA SER A 570 -45.69 -11.27 -0.04
C SER A 570 -44.98 -11.42 1.32
N GLY A 571 -44.58 -10.32 1.97
CA GLY A 571 -43.86 -10.33 3.24
C GLY A 571 -42.33 -10.18 3.14
N THR A 572 -41.78 -10.08 1.93
CA THR A 572 -40.34 -9.93 1.69
C THR A 572 -40.04 -8.57 1.06
N CYS A 573 -39.11 -7.82 1.64
CA CYS A 573 -38.49 -6.63 1.03
C CYS A 573 -37.33 -7.07 0.13
N TYR A 574 -37.45 -6.85 -1.17
CA TYR A 574 -36.38 -6.96 -2.16
C TYR A 574 -35.65 -5.61 -2.21
N LEU A 575 -34.47 -5.54 -1.59
CA LEU A 575 -33.67 -4.32 -1.46
C LEU A 575 -32.73 -4.20 -2.66
N LYS A 576 -32.76 -3.06 -3.37
CA LYS A 576 -32.20 -2.92 -4.72
C LYS A 576 -31.24 -1.72 -4.84
N SER A 577 -30.20 -1.89 -5.64
CA SER A 577 -29.16 -0.89 -5.87
C SER A 577 -29.55 0.17 -6.90
N SER A 578 -30.39 -0.17 -7.89
CA SER A 578 -30.87 0.79 -8.89
C SER A 578 -32.19 0.37 -9.53
N LYS A 579 -32.92 1.36 -10.06
CA LYS A 579 -34.26 1.18 -10.67
C LYS A 579 -34.15 0.49 -12.04
N GLY A 580 -34.47 -0.80 -12.09
CA GLY A 580 -34.56 -1.59 -13.32
C GLY A 580 -35.80 -1.27 -14.19
N GLU A 581 -36.12 -2.13 -15.16
CA GLU A 581 -37.33 -1.97 -15.96
C GLU A 581 -38.60 -2.08 -15.09
N LYS A 582 -39.56 -1.19 -15.33
CA LYS A 582 -40.82 -1.14 -14.57
C LYS A 582 -41.79 -2.21 -15.05
N SER A 583 -42.10 -3.18 -14.19
CA SER A 583 -43.09 -4.23 -14.47
C SER A 583 -44.40 -3.98 -13.69
N SER A 584 -45.48 -4.62 -14.13
CA SER A 584 -46.77 -4.63 -13.44
C SER A 584 -46.88 -5.91 -12.61
N ALA A 585 -46.90 -5.77 -11.28
CA ALA A 585 -46.81 -6.88 -10.33
C ALA A 585 -47.87 -6.71 -9.23
N PRO A 586 -49.09 -7.24 -9.43
CA PRO A 586 -50.20 -7.08 -8.48
C PRO A 586 -49.84 -7.49 -7.05
N GLY A 587 -50.11 -6.61 -6.08
CA GLY A 587 -49.76 -6.77 -4.67
C GLY A 587 -48.38 -6.24 -4.28
N ALA A 588 -47.46 -6.03 -5.23
CA ALA A 588 -46.14 -5.46 -4.95
C ALA A 588 -46.22 -3.97 -4.57
N LYS A 589 -45.23 -3.49 -3.81
CA LYS A 589 -45.12 -2.10 -3.36
C LYS A 589 -43.68 -1.61 -3.43
N ALA A 590 -43.40 -0.75 -4.40
CA ALA A 590 -42.06 -0.21 -4.61
C ALA A 590 -41.93 1.21 -4.05
N ALA A 591 -40.79 1.56 -3.47
CA ALA A 591 -40.45 2.96 -3.19
C ALA A 591 -38.95 3.23 -3.31
N VAL A 592 -38.62 4.36 -3.93
CA VAL A 592 -37.26 4.87 -4.12
C VAL A 592 -36.87 5.75 -2.92
N LEU A 593 -35.63 5.68 -2.47
CA LEU A 593 -35.09 6.55 -1.43
C LEU A 593 -34.52 7.84 -2.06
N PRO A 594 -34.55 8.98 -1.35
CA PRO A 594 -33.92 10.19 -1.84
C PRO A 594 -32.39 10.07 -1.77
N VAL A 595 -31.79 9.69 -2.91
CA VAL A 595 -30.34 9.61 -3.11
C VAL A 595 -29.67 10.93 -2.70
N LEU A 596 -28.58 10.85 -1.94
CA LEU A 596 -27.70 12.00 -1.69
C LEU A 596 -26.96 12.36 -2.97
N VAL A 597 -27.60 13.16 -3.83
CA VAL A 597 -26.99 13.68 -5.06
C VAL A 597 -25.73 14.45 -4.69
N GLY A 598 -24.58 14.02 -5.22
CA GLY A 598 -23.30 14.67 -4.96
C GLY A 598 -23.37 16.17 -5.29
N THR A 599 -22.96 17.00 -4.34
CA THR A 599 -23.15 18.46 -4.41
C THR A 599 -21.98 19.19 -5.09
N THR A 600 -20.97 18.46 -5.54
CA THR A 600 -19.73 19.04 -6.06
C THR A 600 -19.87 19.52 -7.51
N LEU A 601 -19.18 20.63 -7.81
CA LEU A 601 -19.10 21.20 -9.14
C LEU A 601 -18.12 20.40 -10.00
N LEU A 602 -18.62 19.85 -11.10
CA LEU A 602 -17.80 19.15 -12.09
C LEU A 602 -16.81 20.12 -12.76
N SER A 603 -15.53 19.72 -12.86
CA SER A 603 -14.57 20.46 -13.68
C SER A 603 -14.79 20.22 -15.18
N ASN A 604 -14.18 21.09 -16.00
CA ASN A 604 -13.96 20.76 -17.41
C ASN A 604 -13.06 19.51 -17.54
N VAL A 605 -13.10 18.87 -18.72
CA VAL A 605 -12.20 17.77 -19.10
C VAL A 605 -10.74 18.19 -18.97
N LYS A 606 -9.96 17.38 -18.26
CA LYS A 606 -8.50 17.47 -18.10
C LYS A 606 -7.84 16.26 -18.78
N SER A 607 -6.56 16.39 -19.11
CA SER A 607 -5.75 15.31 -19.68
C SER A 607 -4.40 15.26 -18.99
N GLU A 608 -3.92 14.06 -18.68
CA GLU A 608 -2.62 13.82 -18.05
C GLU A 608 -1.93 12.61 -18.69
N VAL A 609 -0.63 12.48 -18.46
CA VAL A 609 0.17 11.32 -18.85
C VAL A 609 0.83 10.73 -17.60
N PHE A 610 0.70 9.42 -17.41
CA PHE A 610 1.35 8.67 -16.34
C PHE A 610 2.32 7.64 -16.91
N GLY A 611 3.28 7.18 -16.11
CA GLY A 611 4.30 6.22 -16.51
C GLY A 611 5.49 6.87 -17.23
N THR A 612 6.70 6.52 -16.79
CA THR A 612 7.97 6.97 -17.38
C THR A 612 8.77 5.77 -17.87
N PHE A 613 9.48 5.92 -19.00
CA PHE A 613 10.40 4.91 -19.52
C PHE A 613 11.33 4.38 -18.41
N PRO A 614 11.48 3.05 -18.23
CA PRO A 614 11.08 1.97 -19.14
C PRO A 614 9.62 1.52 -19.11
N LEU A 615 8.74 2.09 -18.27
CA LEU A 615 7.32 1.76 -18.31
C LEU A 615 6.60 2.42 -19.50
N PRO A 616 5.51 1.81 -20.03
CA PRO A 616 4.68 2.45 -21.04
C PRO A 616 4.04 3.73 -20.49
N SER A 617 4.28 4.86 -21.16
CA SER A 617 3.57 6.10 -20.85
C SER A 617 2.12 6.02 -21.36
N ILE A 618 1.16 6.33 -20.51
CA ILE A 618 -0.26 6.27 -20.80
C ILE A 618 -0.93 7.63 -20.60
N ALA A 619 -1.54 8.17 -21.65
CA ALA A 619 -2.40 9.33 -21.55
C ALA A 619 -3.82 8.92 -21.15
N PHE A 620 -4.43 9.69 -20.27
CA PHE A 620 -5.80 9.53 -19.82
C PHE A 620 -6.47 10.90 -19.67
N ASN A 621 -7.79 10.90 -19.66
CA ASN A 621 -8.62 12.10 -19.57
C ASN A 621 -9.57 11.97 -18.40
N TYR A 622 -9.97 13.08 -17.79
CA TYR A 622 -10.79 13.03 -16.58
C TYR A 622 -11.55 14.31 -16.24
N ILE A 623 -12.54 14.19 -15.36
CA ILE A 623 -13.26 15.29 -14.70
C ILE A 623 -13.12 15.14 -13.17
N SER A 624 -12.77 16.23 -12.50
CA SER A 624 -12.75 16.33 -11.03
C SER A 624 -14.15 16.66 -10.48
N GLY A 625 -14.45 16.17 -9.29
CA GLY A 625 -15.77 16.24 -8.66
C GLY A 625 -16.81 15.33 -9.31
N GLY A 626 -16.37 14.38 -10.15
CA GLY A 626 -17.24 13.50 -10.92
C GLY A 626 -16.97 12.03 -10.65
N GLN A 627 -17.95 11.18 -10.92
CA GLN A 627 -17.85 9.73 -10.83
C GLN A 627 -18.66 9.00 -11.93
N TRP A 628 -18.11 7.89 -12.44
CA TRP A 628 -18.77 6.94 -13.36
C TRP A 628 -19.46 5.78 -12.60
N ILE A 629 -19.86 6.05 -11.36
CA ILE A 629 -20.63 5.15 -10.49
C ILE A 629 -21.71 6.00 -9.83
N ASN A 630 -22.93 5.48 -9.64
CA ASN A 630 -23.95 6.23 -8.90
C ASN A 630 -23.60 6.27 -7.40
N GLN A 631 -24.21 7.19 -6.64
CA GLN A 631 -23.83 7.41 -5.23
C GLN A 631 -24.19 6.24 -4.33
N ASP A 632 -25.31 5.57 -4.61
CA ASP A 632 -25.79 4.45 -3.81
C ASP A 632 -24.85 3.25 -4.00
N THR A 633 -24.60 2.83 -5.25
CA THR A 633 -23.64 1.76 -5.56
C THR A 633 -22.25 2.06 -5.01
N LEU A 634 -21.74 3.30 -5.11
CA LEU A 634 -20.46 3.69 -4.48
C LEU A 634 -20.47 3.50 -2.96
N SER A 635 -21.60 3.77 -2.30
CA SER A 635 -21.78 3.54 -0.88
C SER A 635 -21.75 2.05 -0.51
N VAL A 636 -22.33 1.15 -1.32
CA VAL A 636 -22.22 -0.31 -1.08
C VAL A 636 -20.75 -0.73 -1.17
N VAL A 637 -20.10 -0.39 -2.28
CA VAL A 637 -18.74 -0.86 -2.58
C VAL A 637 -17.74 -0.32 -1.56
N ASN A 638 -17.84 0.94 -1.15
CA ASN A 638 -17.01 1.47 -0.06
C ASN A 638 -17.22 0.68 1.25
N GLN A 639 -18.46 0.37 1.63
CA GLN A 639 -18.72 -0.43 2.84
C GLN A 639 -18.19 -1.87 2.72
N GLN A 640 -18.26 -2.48 1.53
CA GLN A 640 -17.71 -3.81 1.26
C GLN A 640 -16.17 -3.81 1.33
N VAL A 641 -15.51 -2.81 0.73
CA VAL A 641 -14.06 -2.62 0.82
C VAL A 641 -13.63 -2.41 2.29
N GLU A 642 -14.32 -1.56 3.05
CA GLU A 642 -14.05 -1.32 4.47
C GLU A 642 -14.24 -2.61 5.30
N ALA A 643 -15.34 -3.34 5.11
CA ALA A 643 -15.60 -4.60 5.81
C ALA A 643 -14.60 -5.70 5.44
N PHE A 644 -14.14 -5.74 4.18
CA PHE A 644 -13.06 -6.62 3.75
C PHE A 644 -11.74 -6.27 4.45
N ILE A 645 -11.35 -4.99 4.46
CA ILE A 645 -10.12 -4.52 5.12
C ILE A 645 -10.16 -4.84 6.63
N ILE A 646 -11.32 -4.67 7.29
CA ILE A 646 -11.49 -5.04 8.70
C ILE A 646 -11.32 -6.54 8.91
N LYS A 647 -12.06 -7.39 8.18
CA LYS A 647 -12.01 -8.86 8.35
C LYS A 647 -10.63 -9.45 8.09
N ASN A 648 -9.91 -8.96 7.09
CA ASN A 648 -8.57 -9.49 6.80
C ASN A 648 -7.54 -8.97 7.81
N LYS A 649 -7.72 -7.77 8.40
CA LYS A 649 -6.95 -7.34 9.58
C LYS A 649 -7.24 -8.22 10.80
N GLU A 650 -8.49 -8.56 11.06
CA GLU A 650 -8.88 -9.49 12.14
C GLU A 650 -8.30 -10.90 11.94
N ALA A 651 -8.10 -11.33 10.69
CA ALA A 651 -7.47 -12.60 10.32
C ALA A 651 -5.93 -12.53 10.14
N ASN A 652 -5.29 -11.41 10.51
CA ASN A 652 -3.86 -11.12 10.27
C ASN A 652 -3.37 -11.38 8.83
N PHE A 653 -4.26 -11.24 7.84
CA PHE A 653 -4.04 -11.57 6.42
C PHE A 653 -3.55 -13.01 6.13
N SER A 654 -3.68 -13.94 7.09
CA SER A 654 -3.27 -15.34 6.88
C SER A 654 -4.14 -16.04 5.83
N HIS A 655 -3.50 -16.69 4.85
CA HIS A 655 -4.18 -17.49 3.82
C HIS A 655 -4.93 -18.71 4.35
N ASP A 656 -4.62 -19.19 5.57
CA ASP A 656 -5.37 -20.28 6.20
C ASP A 656 -6.75 -19.83 6.70
N ALA A 657 -6.95 -18.51 6.89
CA ALA A 657 -8.27 -17.96 7.13
C ALA A 657 -9.04 -17.95 5.80
N ALA A 658 -10.21 -18.61 5.79
CA ALA A 658 -11.04 -18.74 4.60
C ALA A 658 -11.27 -17.37 3.94
N GLN A 659 -10.81 -17.20 2.69
CA GLN A 659 -10.83 -15.94 1.96
C GLN A 659 -12.18 -15.25 2.14
N THR A 660 -12.20 -14.09 2.79
CA THR A 660 -13.37 -13.21 2.72
C THR A 660 -13.50 -12.84 1.25
N PRO A 661 -14.54 -13.30 0.51
CA PRO A 661 -14.59 -13.14 -0.93
C PRO A 661 -14.68 -11.66 -1.21
N MET A 662 -13.60 -11.10 -1.75
CA MET A 662 -13.34 -9.66 -1.64
C MET A 662 -14.50 -8.85 -2.19
N PHE A 663 -14.99 -9.25 -3.38
CA PHE A 663 -16.07 -8.58 -4.09
C PHE A 663 -16.92 -9.61 -4.88
N THR A 664 -18.12 -9.97 -4.38
CA THR A 664 -19.11 -10.71 -5.20
C THR A 664 -20.07 -9.75 -5.89
N LEU A 665 -20.58 -8.75 -5.15
CA LEU A 665 -21.61 -7.84 -5.64
C LEU A 665 -21.07 -6.90 -6.73
N GLU A 666 -19.81 -6.49 -6.65
CA GLU A 666 -19.14 -5.62 -7.62
C GLU A 666 -19.03 -6.29 -8.99
N ALA A 667 -18.77 -7.61 -9.01
CA ALA A 667 -18.76 -8.39 -10.24
C ALA A 667 -20.17 -8.47 -10.86
N ASP A 668 -21.20 -8.66 -10.03
CA ASP A 668 -22.61 -8.60 -10.45
C ASP A 668 -23.05 -7.18 -10.89
N LEU A 669 -22.37 -6.14 -10.39
CA LEU A 669 -22.56 -4.72 -10.74
C LEU A 669 -21.69 -4.26 -11.92
N GLY A 670 -20.87 -5.13 -12.52
CA GLY A 670 -20.02 -4.79 -13.66
C GLY A 670 -18.85 -3.87 -13.33
N LEU A 671 -18.21 -4.00 -12.16
CA LEU A 671 -17.01 -3.23 -11.80
C LEU A 671 -15.96 -4.06 -11.03
N ASN A 672 -14.69 -3.70 -11.19
CA ASN A 672 -13.59 -4.22 -10.39
C ASN A 672 -13.05 -3.13 -9.46
N ALA A 673 -12.97 -3.41 -8.16
CA ALA A 673 -12.39 -2.51 -7.18
C ALA A 673 -10.92 -2.85 -6.88
N TYR A 674 -10.06 -1.82 -6.89
CA TYR A 674 -8.65 -1.88 -6.54
C TYR A 674 -8.33 -0.91 -5.41
N ILE A 675 -7.61 -1.36 -4.39
CA ILE A 675 -7.18 -0.57 -3.22
C ILE A 675 -5.68 -0.26 -3.26
N ASN A 676 -5.21 0.61 -2.37
CA ASN A 676 -3.83 1.14 -2.31
C ASN A 676 -3.31 1.69 -3.67
N VAL A 677 -4.22 2.21 -4.49
CA VAL A 677 -3.91 2.89 -5.75
C VAL A 677 -3.56 4.33 -5.43
N THR A 678 -2.31 4.70 -5.66
CA THR A 678 -1.70 5.95 -5.17
C THR A 678 -1.99 7.17 -6.05
N SER A 679 -2.47 6.95 -7.28
CA SER A 679 -2.82 8.05 -8.19
C SER A 679 -3.88 7.67 -9.22
N ARG A 680 -4.58 8.68 -9.74
CA ARG A 680 -5.46 8.57 -10.92
C ARG A 680 -4.74 8.06 -12.18
N GLY A 681 -3.42 8.25 -12.27
CA GLY A 681 -2.60 7.74 -13.37
C GLY A 681 -2.29 6.24 -13.24
N GLU A 682 -2.04 5.77 -12.02
CA GLU A 682 -1.98 4.34 -11.70
C GLU A 682 -3.35 3.68 -11.94
N CYS A 683 -4.44 4.33 -11.53
CA CYS A 683 -5.81 3.89 -11.83
C CYS A 683 -6.11 3.82 -13.33
N ALA A 684 -5.66 4.79 -14.13
CA ALA A 684 -5.74 4.72 -15.59
C ALA A 684 -4.91 3.59 -16.20
N THR A 685 -3.75 3.29 -15.60
CA THR A 685 -2.88 2.18 -16.02
C THR A 685 -3.53 0.83 -15.74
N LEU A 686 -4.09 0.64 -14.54
CA LEU A 686 -4.94 -0.50 -14.17
C LEU A 686 -6.09 -0.68 -15.16
N THR A 687 -6.89 0.37 -15.37
CA THR A 687 -8.05 0.38 -16.27
C THR A 687 -7.69 -0.14 -17.67
N ALA A 688 -6.65 0.44 -18.28
CA ALA A 688 -6.19 0.08 -19.61
C ALA A 688 -5.56 -1.32 -19.69
N ALA A 689 -4.84 -1.73 -18.64
CA ALA A 689 -4.22 -3.04 -18.54
C ALA A 689 -5.26 -4.17 -18.56
N PHE A 690 -6.36 -4.01 -17.84
CA PHE A 690 -7.50 -4.93 -17.84
C PHE A 690 -8.42 -4.80 -19.07
N GLY A 691 -8.07 -3.95 -20.05
CA GLY A 691 -8.80 -3.77 -21.30
C GLY A 691 -10.02 -2.85 -21.20
N SER A 692 -10.34 -2.32 -20.02
CA SER A 692 -11.43 -1.37 -19.80
C SER A 692 -11.07 0.05 -20.24
N ASN A 693 -12.11 0.88 -20.37
CA ASN A 693 -11.99 2.28 -20.78
C ASN A 693 -12.28 3.31 -19.68
N PHE A 694 -13.08 2.97 -18.66
CA PHE A 694 -13.64 3.94 -17.72
C PHE A 694 -13.29 3.62 -16.27
N PHE A 695 -13.04 4.65 -15.46
CA PHE A 695 -12.75 4.48 -14.03
C PHE A 695 -13.27 5.59 -13.13
N THR A 696 -13.55 5.25 -11.88
CA THR A 696 -13.75 6.21 -10.78
C THR A 696 -12.60 6.09 -9.79
N TYR A 697 -11.89 7.18 -9.50
CA TYR A 697 -10.77 7.20 -8.54
C TYR A 697 -11.09 8.08 -7.32
N LEU A 698 -10.89 7.54 -6.12
CA LEU A 698 -11.13 8.20 -4.82
C LEU A 698 -9.78 8.39 -4.10
N PRO A 699 -9.12 9.55 -4.20
CA PRO A 699 -7.79 9.76 -3.61
C PRO A 699 -7.76 9.61 -2.09
N ASN A 700 -8.82 10.02 -1.40
CA ASN A 700 -8.85 9.98 0.07
C ASN A 700 -8.91 8.56 0.65
N LEU A 701 -9.25 7.57 -0.17
CA LEU A 701 -9.32 6.14 0.21
C LEU A 701 -8.26 5.29 -0.53
N LEU A 702 -7.55 5.87 -1.51
CA LEU A 702 -6.68 5.16 -2.46
C LEU A 702 -7.41 4.06 -3.25
N TYR A 703 -8.70 4.28 -3.57
CA TYR A 703 -9.53 3.32 -4.31
C TYR A 703 -9.63 3.70 -5.79
N CYS A 704 -9.58 2.68 -6.65
CA CYS A 704 -9.79 2.75 -8.08
C CYS A 704 -10.86 1.73 -8.49
N PHE A 705 -11.99 2.21 -9.00
CA PHE A 705 -13.06 1.38 -9.54
C PHE A 705 -12.97 1.37 -11.07
N VAL A 706 -12.65 0.22 -11.64
CA VAL A 706 -12.54 -0.02 -13.09
C VAL A 706 -13.86 -0.60 -13.58
N HIS A 707 -14.51 0.06 -14.54
CA HIS A 707 -15.83 -0.36 -15.02
C HIS A 707 -15.72 -1.40 -16.15
N LEU A 708 -16.60 -2.40 -16.13
CA LEU A 708 -16.63 -3.54 -17.03
C LEU A 708 -17.75 -3.38 -18.06
N ASN A 709 -17.66 -2.29 -18.82
CA ASN A 709 -18.67 -1.89 -19.79
C ASN A 709 -18.64 -2.80 -21.04
N THR A 710 -19.80 -2.96 -21.68
CA THR A 710 -19.94 -3.80 -22.88
C THR A 710 -19.35 -3.14 -24.13
N ASP A 711 -18.83 -3.95 -25.06
CA ASP A 711 -18.26 -3.49 -26.34
C ASP A 711 -19.21 -2.55 -27.11
N ASP A 712 -18.70 -1.39 -27.52
CA ASP A 712 -19.34 -0.45 -28.45
C ASP A 712 -18.29 0.14 -29.40
N THR A 713 -18.72 0.81 -30.47
CA THR A 713 -17.83 1.56 -31.37
C THR A 713 -18.42 2.90 -31.81
N SER A 714 -19.31 3.51 -31.00
CA SER A 714 -20.08 4.70 -31.37
C SER A 714 -19.96 5.86 -30.37
N LEU A 715 -19.74 5.57 -29.09
CA LEU A 715 -19.39 6.53 -28.06
C LEU A 715 -18.04 7.19 -28.33
N GLN A 716 -18.03 8.52 -28.34
CA GLN A 716 -16.83 9.34 -28.43
C GLN A 716 -16.61 10.10 -27.11
N MET A 717 -15.46 9.94 -26.48
CA MET A 717 -15.08 10.77 -25.33
C MET A 717 -14.08 11.85 -25.74
N LEU A 718 -14.09 12.98 -25.04
CA LEU A 718 -13.24 14.11 -25.33
C LEU A 718 -11.91 14.04 -24.56
N THR A 719 -10.94 14.80 -25.06
CA THR A 719 -9.71 15.20 -24.36
C THR A 719 -9.80 16.66 -23.90
N ALA A 720 -8.85 17.14 -23.10
CA ALA A 720 -8.77 18.56 -22.71
C ALA A 720 -8.52 19.52 -23.90
N THR A 721 -7.97 19.03 -25.02
CA THR A 721 -7.88 19.80 -26.29
C THR A 721 -9.17 19.73 -27.10
N GLY A 722 -10.18 19.00 -26.62
CA GLY A 722 -11.43 18.76 -27.32
C GLY A 722 -11.30 17.85 -28.54
N GLN A 723 -10.23 17.06 -28.68
CA GLN A 723 -10.23 15.94 -29.61
C GLN A 723 -11.23 14.90 -29.14
N ALA A 724 -12.16 14.50 -30.01
CA ALA A 724 -13.03 13.35 -29.78
C ALA A 724 -12.32 12.07 -30.23
N ILE A 725 -12.34 11.05 -29.38
CA ILE A 725 -11.76 9.72 -29.61
C ILE A 725 -12.92 8.72 -29.46
N VAL A 726 -13.08 7.78 -30.40
CA VAL A 726 -14.07 6.70 -30.30
C VAL A 726 -13.53 5.62 -29.36
N PHE A 727 -14.35 5.13 -28.43
CA PHE A 727 -13.96 4.11 -27.45
C PHE A 727 -14.55 2.74 -27.79
N PRO A 728 -13.84 1.63 -27.47
CA PRO A 728 -14.33 0.27 -27.70
C PRO A 728 -15.39 -0.22 -26.69
N GLN A 729 -15.85 0.62 -25.76
CA GLN A 729 -16.88 0.29 -24.75
C GLN A 729 -17.94 1.40 -24.66
N ASN A 730 -19.16 1.03 -24.26
CA ASN A 730 -20.23 1.99 -23.98
C ASN A 730 -20.06 2.69 -22.61
N LEU A 731 -21.00 3.57 -22.30
CA LEU A 731 -21.30 4.08 -20.96
C LEU A 731 -22.80 3.95 -20.74
N ASP A 732 -23.20 3.60 -19.52
CA ASP A 732 -24.60 3.42 -19.14
C ASP A 732 -25.47 4.64 -19.44
N ASP A 733 -26.74 4.37 -19.74
CA ASP A 733 -27.77 5.37 -19.97
C ASP A 733 -27.95 6.36 -18.82
N VAL A 734 -27.62 5.96 -17.58
CA VAL A 734 -27.64 6.85 -16.41
C VAL A 734 -26.68 8.04 -16.56
N TYR A 735 -25.63 7.95 -17.36
CA TYR A 735 -24.66 9.03 -17.61
C TYR A 735 -24.98 9.91 -18.82
N LYS A 736 -26.06 9.64 -19.54
CA LYS A 736 -26.60 10.55 -20.57
C LYS A 736 -27.18 11.79 -19.88
N SER A 737 -26.70 12.98 -20.21
CA SER A 737 -27.14 14.24 -19.56
C SER A 737 -28.28 14.92 -20.31
N SER A 738 -28.21 14.97 -21.64
CA SER A 738 -29.26 15.48 -22.51
C SER A 738 -29.04 15.03 -23.96
N THR A 739 -30.09 15.13 -24.78
CA THR A 739 -30.02 14.87 -26.22
C THR A 739 -30.51 16.08 -27.00
N GLN A 740 -29.70 16.58 -27.92
CA GLN A 740 -30.04 17.64 -28.85
C GLN A 740 -30.44 17.05 -30.21
N SER A 741 -31.62 17.44 -30.70
CA SER A 741 -32.12 17.07 -32.03
C SER A 741 -31.68 18.08 -33.11
N ASN A 742 -31.78 17.67 -34.37
CA ASN A 742 -31.44 18.46 -35.56
C ASN A 742 -29.96 18.86 -35.68
N VAL A 743 -29.06 18.12 -35.02
CA VAL A 743 -27.61 18.33 -35.15
C VAL A 743 -27.14 17.76 -36.49
N ALA A 744 -26.52 18.61 -37.32
CA ALA A 744 -26.28 18.29 -38.73
C ALA A 744 -25.05 17.39 -38.99
N THR A 745 -24.05 17.42 -38.10
CA THR A 745 -22.79 16.66 -38.24
C THR A 745 -22.27 16.20 -36.88
N ASN A 746 -21.38 15.20 -36.88
CA ASN A 746 -20.65 14.78 -35.70
C ASN A 746 -19.80 15.93 -35.11
N ASP A 747 -19.18 16.74 -35.97
CA ASP A 747 -18.35 17.87 -35.53
C ASP A 747 -19.17 18.94 -34.80
N ALA A 748 -20.42 19.18 -35.22
CA ALA A 748 -21.35 20.06 -34.51
C ALA A 748 -21.78 19.47 -33.16
N CYS A 749 -21.95 18.15 -33.07
CA CYS A 749 -22.23 17.44 -31.81
C CYS A 749 -21.05 17.57 -30.83
N VAL A 750 -19.83 17.27 -31.29
CA VAL A 750 -18.58 17.41 -30.54
C VAL A 750 -18.34 18.87 -30.13
N ALA A 751 -18.61 19.84 -31.00
CA ALA A 751 -18.49 21.27 -30.68
C ALA A 751 -19.50 21.73 -29.61
N ALA A 752 -20.75 21.26 -29.66
CA ALA A 752 -21.74 21.55 -28.63
C ALA A 752 -21.38 20.95 -27.27
N CYS A 753 -20.72 19.78 -27.24
CA CYS A 753 -20.20 19.22 -25.99
C CYS A 753 -19.10 20.11 -25.39
N LYS A 754 -18.17 20.64 -26.19
CA LYS A 754 -17.10 21.54 -25.70
C LYS A 754 -17.62 22.82 -25.04
N THR A 755 -18.81 23.30 -25.37
CA THR A 755 -19.40 24.50 -24.74
C THR A 755 -20.15 24.17 -23.44
N GLN A 756 -20.51 22.90 -23.22
CA GLN A 756 -21.03 22.38 -21.97
C GLN A 756 -19.84 21.88 -21.12
N GLY A 757 -19.30 22.73 -20.24
CA GLY A 757 -18.00 22.45 -19.58
C GLY A 757 -17.85 21.05 -18.97
N SER A 758 -18.89 20.51 -18.35
CA SER A 758 -18.95 19.18 -17.73
C SER A 758 -19.21 18.00 -18.69
N CYS A 759 -19.37 18.25 -19.99
CA CYS A 759 -19.60 17.21 -20.99
C CYS A 759 -18.30 16.45 -21.30
N ALA A 760 -18.31 15.15 -21.02
CA ALA A 760 -17.16 14.26 -21.18
C ALA A 760 -17.16 13.51 -22.52
N GLY A 761 -18.33 13.29 -23.12
CA GLY A 761 -18.47 12.52 -24.35
C GLY A 761 -19.77 12.78 -25.11
N VAL A 762 -19.85 12.22 -26.31
CA VAL A 762 -21.00 12.30 -27.21
C VAL A 762 -21.28 10.99 -27.92
N LEU A 763 -22.57 10.78 -28.24
CA LEU A 763 -23.04 9.78 -29.19
C LEU A 763 -23.86 10.49 -30.27
N TYR A 764 -23.41 10.42 -31.52
CA TYR A 764 -24.05 11.08 -32.66
C TYR A 764 -24.74 10.07 -33.58
N SER A 765 -26.04 10.24 -33.81
CA SER A 765 -26.79 9.48 -34.81
C SER A 765 -26.96 10.30 -36.09
N SER A 766 -26.30 9.88 -37.16
CA SER A 766 -26.40 10.51 -38.48
C SER A 766 -27.76 10.33 -39.15
N SER A 767 -28.47 9.24 -38.85
CA SER A 767 -29.80 8.94 -39.38
C SER A 767 -30.91 9.72 -38.67
N ALA A 768 -30.86 9.82 -37.34
CA ALA A 768 -31.80 10.60 -36.55
C ALA A 768 -31.43 12.09 -36.42
N LYS A 769 -30.20 12.48 -36.78
CA LYS A 769 -29.62 13.82 -36.57
C LYS A 769 -29.69 14.25 -35.10
N THR A 770 -29.42 13.31 -34.20
CA THR A 770 -29.41 13.51 -32.75
C THR A 770 -27.99 13.43 -32.19
N CYS A 771 -27.74 14.23 -31.17
CA CYS A 771 -26.50 14.29 -30.42
C CYS A 771 -26.82 14.07 -28.94
N THR A 772 -26.40 12.96 -28.36
CA THR A 772 -26.57 12.67 -26.93
C THR A 772 -25.26 12.96 -26.21
N PHE A 773 -25.32 13.79 -25.17
CA PHE A 773 -24.18 14.18 -24.35
C PHE A 773 -24.03 13.24 -23.15
N TYR A 774 -22.78 12.90 -22.82
CA TYR A 774 -22.40 12.08 -21.67
C TYR A 774 -21.65 12.92 -20.63
N GLN A 775 -21.99 12.75 -19.36
CA GLN A 775 -21.42 13.49 -18.23
C GLN A 775 -21.43 12.61 -16.97
N PRO A 776 -20.33 12.57 -16.19
CA PRO A 776 -20.30 11.84 -14.93
C PRO A 776 -21.27 12.44 -13.90
N LYS A 777 -21.72 11.63 -12.93
CA LYS A 777 -22.49 12.17 -11.81
C LYS A 777 -21.58 12.97 -10.89
N SER A 778 -22.08 14.06 -10.30
CA SER A 778 -21.35 14.78 -9.27
C SER A 778 -21.04 13.88 -8.07
N ALA A 779 -19.83 14.04 -7.55
CA ALA A 779 -19.31 13.29 -6.42
C ALA A 779 -19.63 13.96 -5.08
N THR A 780 -19.36 13.26 -3.97
CA THR A 780 -19.42 13.82 -2.61
C THR A 780 -18.18 14.65 -2.25
N SER A 781 -17.04 14.44 -2.93
CA SER A 781 -15.82 15.23 -2.78
C SER A 781 -15.27 15.69 -4.14
N ALA A 782 -14.72 16.90 -4.19
CA ALA A 782 -14.19 17.53 -5.41
C ALA A 782 -12.93 16.83 -5.95
N ASP A 783 -12.24 16.07 -5.11
CA ASP A 783 -11.02 15.33 -5.47
C ASP A 783 -11.32 13.96 -6.08
N VAL A 784 -12.58 13.49 -6.03
CA VAL A 784 -13.02 12.29 -6.75
C VAL A 784 -12.96 12.53 -8.25
N VAL A 785 -12.50 11.52 -9.00
CA VAL A 785 -12.20 11.65 -10.42
C VAL A 785 -12.96 10.61 -11.25
N ALA A 786 -13.75 11.08 -12.21
CA ALA A 786 -14.28 10.29 -13.30
C ALA A 786 -13.28 10.34 -14.46
N GLY A 787 -12.59 9.22 -14.72
CA GLY A 787 -11.54 9.11 -15.72
C GLY A 787 -11.87 8.16 -16.86
N TRP A 788 -11.18 8.33 -17.98
CA TRP A 788 -11.25 7.44 -19.13
C TRP A 788 -9.91 7.37 -19.88
N VAL A 789 -9.64 6.19 -20.45
CA VAL A 789 -8.36 5.82 -21.05
C VAL A 789 -8.58 4.93 -22.29
N ASN A 790 -7.78 5.15 -23.33
CA ASN A 790 -7.85 4.37 -24.57
C ASN A 790 -6.65 3.40 -24.64
N PRO A 791 -6.79 2.11 -24.29
CA PRO A 791 -5.76 1.09 -24.49
C PRO A 791 -5.59 0.81 -26.00
N ALA A 792 -4.91 1.71 -26.71
CA ALA A 792 -4.84 1.68 -28.17
C ALA A 792 -3.86 0.62 -28.72
N VAL A 793 -2.95 0.08 -27.91
CA VAL A 793 -1.98 -0.96 -28.30
C VAL A 793 -2.06 -2.12 -27.31
N PHE A 794 -2.21 -3.34 -27.83
CA PHE A 794 -2.14 -4.59 -27.07
C PHE A 794 -0.96 -5.43 -27.56
N TYR A 795 -0.22 -6.03 -26.63
CA TYR A 795 0.82 -7.01 -26.93
C TYR A 795 0.25 -8.42 -26.99
N VAL A 796 0.75 -9.25 -27.89
CA VAL A 796 0.38 -10.66 -28.03
C VAL A 796 1.63 -11.51 -28.20
N ASP A 797 1.69 -12.58 -27.41
CA ASP A 797 2.66 -13.67 -27.55
C ASP A 797 1.87 -14.98 -27.61
N ASN A 798 1.94 -15.67 -28.75
CA ASN A 798 1.29 -16.97 -28.96
C ASN A 798 2.28 -18.14 -28.97
N GLY A 799 3.48 -17.95 -28.40
CA GLY A 799 4.56 -18.93 -28.33
C GLY A 799 5.32 -19.15 -29.64
N SER A 800 4.68 -18.90 -30.79
CA SER A 800 5.32 -18.98 -32.11
C SER A 800 5.87 -17.61 -32.55
N ILE A 801 5.07 -16.57 -32.36
CA ILE A 801 5.39 -15.18 -32.71
C ILE A 801 4.99 -14.22 -31.59
N GLN A 802 5.70 -13.09 -31.53
CA GLN A 802 5.37 -11.93 -30.72
C GLN A 802 4.97 -10.78 -31.65
N TYR A 803 3.88 -10.09 -31.34
CA TYR A 803 3.42 -8.94 -32.12
C TYR A 803 2.61 -7.98 -31.26
N SER A 804 2.53 -6.72 -31.67
CA SER A 804 1.59 -5.75 -31.11
C SER A 804 0.44 -5.50 -32.09
N LYS A 805 -0.73 -5.13 -31.57
CA LYS A 805 -1.94 -4.84 -32.36
C LYS A 805 -2.67 -3.60 -31.85
N MET A 806 -3.28 -2.86 -32.78
CA MET A 806 -4.21 -1.76 -32.53
C MET A 806 -5.57 -2.12 -33.12
N PRO A 807 -6.55 -2.55 -32.31
CA PRO A 807 -7.92 -2.75 -32.76
C PRO A 807 -8.54 -1.47 -33.31
N MET A 808 -9.51 -1.63 -34.22
CA MET A 808 -10.22 -0.53 -34.88
C MET A 808 -9.35 0.42 -35.70
N MET A 809 -8.14 -0.01 -36.11
CA MET A 809 -7.18 0.80 -36.86
C MET A 809 -6.81 0.16 -38.19
N SER A 810 -6.51 1.01 -39.18
CA SER A 810 -6.08 0.64 -40.52
C SER A 810 -5.09 1.65 -41.10
N LEU A 811 -4.29 1.25 -42.10
CA LEU A 811 -3.49 2.17 -42.91
C LEU A 811 -4.05 2.28 -44.34
N PRO A 812 -3.86 3.43 -45.03
CA PRO A 812 -4.35 3.64 -46.39
C PRO A 812 -3.94 2.53 -47.37
N LYS A 813 -4.85 2.22 -48.30
CA LYS A 813 -4.66 1.17 -49.32
C LYS A 813 -3.41 1.36 -50.19
N ALA A 814 -2.88 2.58 -50.29
CA ALA A 814 -1.63 2.89 -50.98
C ALA A 814 -0.40 2.16 -50.42
N TYR A 815 -0.43 1.73 -49.14
CA TYR A 815 0.66 1.01 -48.49
C TYR A 815 0.50 -0.52 -48.51
N VAL A 816 -0.60 -1.05 -49.07
CA VAL A 816 -0.85 -2.50 -49.14
C VAL A 816 -0.04 -3.12 -50.27
N THR A 817 0.87 -4.05 -49.94
CA THR A 817 1.72 -4.77 -50.91
C THR A 817 1.28 -6.20 -51.16
N THR A 818 0.43 -6.78 -50.32
CA THR A 818 -0.13 -8.13 -50.49
C THR A 818 -1.46 -8.25 -49.73
N THR A 819 -2.41 -8.99 -50.30
CA THR A 819 -3.69 -9.32 -49.65
C THR A 819 -3.90 -10.83 -49.67
N MET A 820 -4.20 -11.40 -48.50
CA MET A 820 -4.50 -12.82 -48.30
C MET A 820 -5.95 -12.98 -47.79
N PRO A 821 -6.87 -13.55 -48.58
CA PRO A 821 -8.25 -13.82 -48.16
C PRO A 821 -8.35 -15.07 -47.26
N SER A 822 -9.53 -15.28 -46.67
CA SER A 822 -9.88 -16.47 -45.88
C SER A 822 -9.01 -16.71 -44.63
N ILE A 823 -8.44 -15.64 -44.07
CA ILE A 823 -7.70 -15.66 -42.80
C ILE A 823 -8.71 -15.53 -41.65
N THR A 824 -8.62 -16.43 -40.67
CA THR A 824 -9.66 -16.61 -39.64
C THR A 824 -9.49 -15.72 -38.39
N SER A 825 -8.30 -15.19 -38.15
CA SER A 825 -7.98 -14.38 -36.96
C SER A 825 -6.81 -13.43 -37.17
N VAL A 826 -6.65 -12.48 -36.25
CA VAL A 826 -5.48 -11.60 -36.19
C VAL A 826 -4.18 -12.38 -36.00
N ASP A 827 -4.16 -13.45 -35.18
CA ASP A 827 -3.00 -14.34 -35.01
C ASP A 827 -2.62 -15.09 -36.29
N ALA A 828 -3.60 -15.54 -37.06
CA ALA A 828 -3.35 -16.16 -38.36
C ALA A 828 -2.80 -15.14 -39.37
N CYS A 829 -3.26 -13.88 -39.32
CA CYS A 829 -2.70 -12.79 -40.13
C CYS A 829 -1.26 -12.45 -39.72
N ALA A 830 -0.97 -12.33 -38.43
CA ALA A 830 0.36 -12.10 -37.91
C ALA A 830 1.33 -13.26 -38.25
N THR A 831 0.86 -14.50 -38.16
CA THR A 831 1.62 -15.71 -38.57
C THR A 831 1.92 -15.69 -40.06
N TYR A 832 0.95 -15.29 -40.90
CA TYR A 832 1.15 -15.10 -42.33
C TYR A 832 2.17 -13.98 -42.62
N ALA A 833 2.06 -12.82 -41.96
CA ALA A 833 2.99 -11.70 -42.10
C ALA A 833 4.43 -12.10 -41.76
N ASN A 834 4.63 -12.78 -40.63
CA ASN A 834 5.92 -13.33 -40.22
C ASN A 834 6.45 -14.36 -41.25
N SER A 835 5.60 -15.22 -41.82
CA SER A 835 6.00 -16.14 -42.90
C SER A 835 6.44 -15.46 -44.20
N LYS A 836 6.14 -14.17 -44.36
CA LYS A 836 6.57 -13.31 -45.47
C LYS A 836 7.66 -12.30 -45.08
N SER A 837 8.19 -12.38 -43.86
CA SER A 837 9.10 -11.38 -43.27
C SER A 837 8.56 -9.94 -43.29
N ALA A 838 7.23 -9.79 -43.34
CA ALA A 838 6.57 -8.49 -43.30
C ALA A 838 6.34 -8.07 -41.84
N ILE A 839 6.90 -6.92 -41.44
CA ILE A 839 6.74 -6.41 -40.08
C ILE A 839 5.32 -5.89 -39.86
N LEU A 840 4.78 -5.04 -40.75
CA LEU A 840 3.43 -4.46 -40.60
C LEU A 840 2.36 -5.25 -41.37
N PHE A 841 1.21 -5.43 -40.72
CA PHE A 841 0.03 -6.10 -41.29
C PHE A 841 -1.28 -5.46 -40.82
N GLY A 842 -2.37 -5.78 -41.50
CA GLY A 842 -3.73 -5.42 -41.09
C GLY A 842 -4.68 -6.61 -41.23
N TYR A 843 -5.47 -6.91 -40.21
CA TYR A 843 -6.52 -7.92 -40.26
C TYR A 843 -7.89 -7.27 -40.28
N ASN A 844 -8.78 -7.64 -41.21
CA ASN A 844 -10.16 -7.16 -41.25
C ASN A 844 -11.14 -8.29 -40.91
N LYS A 845 -11.85 -8.15 -39.79
CA LYS A 845 -12.75 -9.16 -39.20
C LYS A 845 -13.98 -9.44 -40.06
N SER A 846 -14.47 -8.42 -40.77
CA SER A 846 -15.69 -8.47 -41.57
C SER A 846 -15.48 -9.15 -42.92
N SER A 847 -14.33 -8.92 -43.57
CA SER A 847 -13.95 -9.61 -44.82
C SER A 847 -13.09 -10.86 -44.64
N LYS A 848 -12.67 -11.18 -43.41
CA LYS A 848 -11.76 -12.29 -43.07
C LYS A 848 -10.50 -12.27 -43.95
N SER A 849 -9.91 -11.09 -44.09
CA SER A 849 -8.72 -10.86 -44.93
C SER A 849 -7.57 -10.27 -44.12
N CYS A 850 -6.36 -10.62 -44.55
CA CYS A 850 -5.11 -10.10 -44.04
C CYS A 850 -4.45 -9.27 -45.16
N VAL A 851 -3.94 -8.09 -44.83
CA VAL A 851 -3.12 -7.26 -45.72
C VAL A 851 -1.73 -7.09 -45.13
N LEU A 852 -0.71 -7.05 -45.98
CA LEU A 852 0.66 -6.69 -45.58
C LEU A 852 0.92 -5.25 -46.01
N TYR A 853 1.50 -4.47 -45.10
CA TYR A 853 1.83 -3.07 -45.35
C TYR A 853 3.34 -2.90 -45.56
N THR A 854 3.73 -1.92 -46.36
CA THR A 854 5.14 -1.56 -46.53
C THR A 854 5.28 -0.02 -46.63
N PRO A 855 6.11 0.62 -45.79
CA PRO A 855 6.36 2.05 -45.88
C PRO A 855 7.19 2.40 -47.11
N THR A 856 7.24 3.69 -47.46
CA THR A 856 8.18 4.18 -48.48
C THR A 856 9.61 3.96 -47.98
N THR A 857 10.45 3.35 -48.82
CA THR A 857 11.81 2.97 -48.44
C THR A 857 12.70 4.19 -48.14
N SER A 858 13.52 4.09 -47.10
CA SER A 858 14.50 5.10 -46.73
C SER A 858 15.72 4.45 -46.08
N THR A 859 16.90 5.04 -46.32
CA THR A 859 18.16 4.68 -45.68
C THR A 859 18.53 5.60 -44.52
N THR A 860 17.81 6.72 -44.35
CA THR A 860 18.07 7.75 -43.33
C THR A 860 16.94 7.90 -42.32
N LYS A 861 15.78 7.30 -42.57
CA LYS A 861 14.59 7.33 -41.70
C LYS A 861 14.14 5.91 -41.38
N SER A 862 13.79 5.69 -40.12
CA SER A 862 13.25 4.43 -39.62
C SER A 862 12.10 4.69 -38.66
N LEU A 863 10.99 3.98 -38.90
CA LEU A 863 9.81 3.96 -38.05
C LEU A 863 10.15 3.23 -36.75
N SER A 864 9.89 3.88 -35.62
CA SER A 864 9.95 3.32 -34.27
C SER A 864 8.53 3.13 -33.79
N MET A 865 8.04 1.89 -33.83
CA MET A 865 6.67 1.52 -33.42
C MET A 865 6.63 1.17 -31.92
N PRO A 866 5.56 1.56 -31.18
CA PRO A 866 5.37 1.21 -29.78
C PRO A 866 5.51 -0.29 -29.52
N ASN A 867 6.15 -0.63 -28.41
CA ASN A 867 6.27 -2.00 -27.93
C ASN A 867 6.30 -1.99 -26.40
N THR A 868 5.79 -3.04 -25.78
CA THR A 868 5.53 -3.08 -24.33
C THR A 868 6.14 -4.30 -23.66
N PRO A 869 7.00 -4.13 -22.66
CA PRO A 869 7.90 -2.97 -22.45
C PRO A 869 9.08 -2.86 -23.44
N SER A 870 9.17 -1.71 -24.11
CA SER A 870 10.38 -0.87 -24.15
C SER A 870 11.65 -1.30 -24.89
N VAL A 871 11.52 -2.05 -25.99
CA VAL A 871 12.40 -1.83 -27.18
C VAL A 871 11.51 -1.55 -28.39
N PRO A 872 11.60 -0.38 -29.05
CA PRO A 872 10.76 -0.06 -30.21
C PRO A 872 10.98 -1.08 -31.34
N VAL A 873 9.92 -1.47 -32.03
CA VAL A 873 10.09 -2.21 -33.28
C VAL A 873 10.54 -1.23 -34.34
N VAL A 874 11.76 -1.42 -34.84
CA VAL A 874 12.37 -0.54 -35.85
C VAL A 874 12.16 -1.11 -37.25
N LEU A 875 11.59 -0.30 -38.14
CA LEU A 875 11.38 -0.62 -39.56
C LEU A 875 11.91 0.51 -40.43
N SER A 876 12.89 0.21 -41.30
CA SER A 876 13.46 1.20 -42.24
C SER A 876 12.40 1.73 -43.20
N GLY A 877 12.38 3.05 -43.40
CA GLY A 877 11.36 3.73 -44.20
C GLY A 877 10.59 4.81 -43.43
N ALA A 878 9.62 5.40 -44.11
CA ALA A 878 8.69 6.40 -43.58
C ALA A 878 7.35 6.30 -44.32
N PHE A 879 6.29 6.85 -43.72
CA PHE A 879 5.01 7.06 -44.41
C PHE A 879 4.85 8.53 -44.84
N GLY A 880 3.89 8.78 -45.74
CA GLY A 880 3.54 10.10 -46.23
C GLY A 880 2.72 10.95 -45.25
N THR A 881 2.32 12.12 -45.72
CA THR A 881 1.51 13.09 -44.95
C THR A 881 0.07 12.63 -44.72
N ASP A 882 -0.38 11.60 -45.44
CA ASP A 882 -1.71 10.99 -45.32
C ASP A 882 -1.92 10.19 -44.01
N VAL A 883 -0.84 9.86 -43.31
CA VAL A 883 -0.86 9.26 -41.96
C VAL A 883 0.06 9.99 -40.97
N THR A 884 0.61 11.16 -41.32
CA THR A 884 1.44 11.96 -40.39
C THR A 884 0.54 12.82 -39.51
N GLY A 885 0.53 12.55 -38.19
CA GLY A 885 -0.29 13.29 -37.23
C GLY A 885 0.32 14.61 -36.75
N GLY A 886 1.63 14.80 -36.91
CA GLY A 886 2.29 16.05 -36.56
C GLY A 886 3.81 15.97 -36.55
N LEU A 887 4.45 17.12 -36.36
CA LEU A 887 5.89 17.30 -36.25
C LEU A 887 6.23 18.05 -34.96
N LEU A 888 7.10 17.47 -34.14
CA LEU A 888 7.53 17.99 -32.83
C LEU A 888 9.06 18.12 -32.77
N ALA A 889 9.60 18.84 -31.78
CA ALA A 889 11.04 18.88 -31.53
C ALA A 889 11.50 17.67 -30.70
N ALA A 890 12.68 17.11 -30.99
CA ALA A 890 13.27 16.01 -30.23
C ALA A 890 14.81 16.06 -30.25
N GLY A 891 15.46 15.75 -29.13
CA GLY A 891 16.93 15.69 -29.04
C GLY A 891 17.50 14.43 -29.70
N SER A 892 16.83 13.29 -29.48
CA SER A 892 17.22 11.95 -29.92
C SER A 892 16.04 11.14 -30.49
N SER A 893 16.34 9.98 -31.09
CA SER A 893 15.34 9.00 -31.52
C SER A 893 14.56 8.39 -30.35
N LEU A 894 15.20 8.21 -29.20
CA LEU A 894 14.54 7.74 -27.97
C LEU A 894 13.54 8.77 -27.43
N ASP A 895 13.83 10.07 -27.57
CA ASP A 895 12.90 11.13 -27.18
C ASP A 895 11.74 11.26 -28.18
N CYS A 896 12.02 11.09 -29.48
CA CYS A 896 10.98 10.99 -30.50
C CYS A 896 10.02 9.80 -30.24
N TYR A 897 10.57 8.64 -29.88
CA TYR A 897 9.76 7.47 -29.51
C TYR A 897 8.79 7.76 -28.35
N LYS A 898 9.24 8.46 -27.30
CA LYS A 898 8.40 8.86 -26.15
C LYS A 898 7.22 9.79 -26.53
N LEU A 899 7.29 10.48 -27.68
CA LEU A 899 6.20 11.35 -28.16
C LEU A 899 5.09 10.56 -28.89
N CYS A 900 5.32 9.28 -29.20
CA CYS A 900 4.29 8.38 -29.72
C CYS A 900 3.54 7.72 -28.55
N ILE A 901 2.59 8.44 -27.95
CA ILE A 901 1.75 7.97 -26.84
C ILE A 901 0.40 7.49 -27.41
N PRO A 902 0.18 6.18 -27.64
CA PRO A 902 -0.93 5.71 -28.48
C PRO A 902 -2.31 6.08 -27.92
N SER A 903 -2.44 6.09 -26.59
CA SER A 903 -3.64 6.49 -25.86
C SER A 903 -3.96 7.99 -25.92
N GLN A 904 -3.00 8.83 -26.31
CA GLN A 904 -3.20 10.28 -26.46
C GLN A 904 -3.65 10.65 -27.87
N ASN A 905 -3.01 10.07 -28.88
CA ASN A 905 -3.05 10.55 -30.25
C ASN A 905 -3.22 9.44 -31.30
N ASN A 906 -3.57 8.20 -30.91
CA ASN A 906 -3.65 7.03 -31.80
C ASN A 906 -2.35 6.78 -32.60
N CYS A 907 -1.19 7.18 -32.05
CA CYS A 907 0.10 6.98 -32.72
C CYS A 907 0.47 5.48 -32.75
N PHE A 908 0.87 5.01 -33.93
CA PHE A 908 1.37 3.66 -34.16
C PHE A 908 2.87 3.62 -34.49
N ALA A 909 3.48 4.75 -34.88
CA ALA A 909 4.90 4.84 -35.19
C ALA A 909 5.43 6.27 -35.08
N SER A 910 6.73 6.41 -34.87
CA SER A 910 7.44 7.70 -34.93
C SER A 910 8.69 7.62 -35.81
N VAL A 911 9.08 8.73 -36.44
CA VAL A 911 10.34 8.86 -37.20
C VAL A 911 11.09 10.08 -36.70
N PHE A 912 12.33 9.84 -36.25
CA PHE A 912 13.24 10.90 -35.86
C PHE A 912 14.08 11.37 -37.05
N ASP A 913 14.10 12.68 -37.29
CA ASP A 913 15.03 13.31 -38.22
C ASP A 913 16.22 13.86 -37.43
N SER A 914 17.34 13.15 -37.48
CA SER A 914 18.56 13.49 -36.74
C SER A 914 19.22 14.78 -37.20
N THR A 915 18.92 15.25 -38.42
CA THR A 915 19.46 16.47 -39.02
C THR A 915 18.59 17.68 -38.63
N ALA A 916 17.27 17.55 -38.74
CA ALA A 916 16.33 18.61 -38.38
C ALA A 916 16.05 18.71 -36.86
N LYS A 917 16.42 17.70 -36.07
CA LYS A 917 16.06 17.56 -34.64
C LYS A 917 14.55 17.57 -34.41
N THR A 918 13.82 16.95 -35.33
CA THR A 918 12.36 16.82 -35.28
C THR A 918 11.92 15.37 -35.20
N CYS A 919 10.73 15.18 -34.65
CA CYS A 919 10.03 13.91 -34.56
C CYS A 919 8.72 14.03 -35.33
N ALA A 920 8.53 13.19 -36.36
CA ALA A 920 7.22 12.98 -36.96
C ALA A 920 6.54 11.80 -36.24
N PHE A 921 5.27 11.96 -35.85
CA PHE A 921 4.46 10.85 -35.33
C PHE A 921 3.35 10.48 -36.31
N TYR A 922 3.05 9.20 -36.41
CA TYR A 922 2.15 8.62 -37.40
C TYR A 922 0.90 8.04 -36.75
N GLN A 923 -0.26 8.40 -37.28
CA GLN A 923 -1.58 8.01 -36.79
C GLN A 923 -2.23 7.03 -37.77
N ALA A 924 -2.91 6.02 -37.23
CA ALA A 924 -3.70 5.10 -38.04
C ALA A 924 -5.13 5.64 -38.24
N ALA A 925 -5.77 5.26 -39.34
CA ALA A 925 -7.15 5.64 -39.64
C ALA A 925 -8.13 4.67 -38.96
N PHE A 926 -9.17 5.21 -38.32
CA PHE A 926 -10.18 4.44 -37.62
C PHE A 926 -11.05 3.62 -38.59
N ASP A 927 -11.12 2.30 -38.35
CA ASP A 927 -11.99 1.34 -39.03
C ASP A 927 -12.37 0.23 -38.04
N VAL A 928 -13.61 0.25 -37.56
CA VAL A 928 -14.20 -0.72 -36.61
C VAL A 928 -14.06 -2.19 -37.00
N SER A 929 -13.87 -2.48 -38.29
CA SER A 929 -13.68 -3.84 -38.81
C SER A 929 -12.22 -4.28 -38.86
N SER A 930 -11.26 -3.36 -38.78
CA SER A 930 -9.83 -3.64 -38.96
C SER A 930 -9.05 -3.70 -37.65
N THR A 931 -7.84 -4.21 -37.74
CA THR A 931 -6.83 -4.25 -36.68
C THR A 931 -5.47 -4.15 -37.34
N LEU A 932 -4.78 -3.03 -37.11
CA LEU A 932 -3.38 -2.83 -37.48
C LEU A 932 -2.50 -3.65 -36.52
N GLY A 933 -1.37 -4.18 -36.99
CA GLY A 933 -0.41 -4.82 -36.11
C GLY A 933 1.00 -4.87 -36.70
N TRP A 934 1.98 -5.10 -35.82
CA TRP A 934 3.38 -5.25 -36.19
C TRP A 934 4.05 -6.41 -35.46
N ILE A 935 4.76 -7.24 -36.22
CA ILE A 935 5.59 -8.34 -35.70
C ILE A 935 6.77 -7.75 -34.93
N ILE A 936 7.06 -8.30 -33.76
CA ILE A 936 8.21 -7.95 -32.93
C ILE A 936 9.36 -8.89 -33.32
N PRO A 937 10.44 -8.39 -33.97
CA PRO A 937 11.56 -9.23 -34.36
C PRO A 937 12.34 -9.72 -33.14
N LYS A 938 12.91 -10.93 -33.22
CA LYS A 938 13.76 -11.49 -32.15
C LYS A 938 15.13 -10.80 -32.14
N THR A 939 15.19 -9.62 -31.51
CA THR A 939 16.39 -8.77 -31.40
C THR A 939 17.20 -9.02 -30.12
N LEU A 940 16.57 -9.52 -29.07
CA LEU A 940 17.18 -9.74 -27.76
C LEU A 940 17.63 -11.21 -27.57
N PRO A 941 18.72 -11.47 -26.83
CA PRO A 941 19.20 -12.82 -26.58
C PRO A 941 18.19 -13.65 -25.77
N THR A 942 18.03 -14.92 -26.15
CA THR A 942 17.15 -15.91 -25.49
C THR A 942 17.88 -16.76 -24.44
N SER A 943 19.14 -16.46 -24.16
CA SER A 943 19.99 -17.14 -23.17
C SER A 943 21.15 -16.25 -22.75
N MET A 944 21.73 -16.53 -21.57
CA MET A 944 22.93 -15.85 -21.10
C MET A 944 24.20 -16.49 -21.67
N THR A 945 25.15 -15.67 -22.12
CA THR A 945 26.47 -16.10 -22.59
C THR A 945 27.51 -16.19 -21.47
N THR A 946 27.28 -15.53 -20.33
CA THR A 946 28.17 -15.50 -19.17
C THR A 946 27.33 -15.34 -17.91
N VAL A 947 27.67 -16.07 -16.84
CA VAL A 947 27.00 -16.01 -15.54
C VAL A 947 28.05 -15.83 -14.46
N ASN A 948 28.07 -14.65 -13.84
CA ASN A 948 29.01 -14.29 -12.78
C ASN A 948 28.42 -14.51 -11.37
N GLN A 949 27.09 -14.44 -11.27
CA GLN A 949 26.34 -14.57 -10.03
C GLN A 949 25.04 -15.35 -10.27
N VAL A 950 24.64 -16.20 -9.31
CA VAL A 950 23.29 -16.76 -9.23
C VAL A 950 22.68 -16.36 -7.90
N ASP A 951 21.48 -15.78 -7.95
CA ASP A 951 20.69 -15.44 -6.78
C ASP A 951 19.42 -16.30 -6.77
N PHE A 952 19.33 -17.19 -5.78
CA PHE A 952 18.16 -18.04 -5.55
C PHE A 952 17.15 -17.34 -4.66
N TYR A 953 15.87 -17.58 -4.93
CA TYR A 953 14.71 -17.13 -4.17
C TYR A 953 13.84 -18.37 -3.93
N VAL A 954 13.88 -18.90 -2.71
CA VAL A 954 13.17 -20.13 -2.33
C VAL A 954 11.98 -19.74 -1.46
N THR A 955 10.79 -20.15 -1.89
CA THR A 955 9.51 -19.63 -1.41
C THR A 955 8.48 -20.74 -1.27
N ALA A 956 7.48 -20.52 -0.42
CA ALA A 956 6.39 -21.48 -0.25
C ALA A 956 5.43 -21.40 -1.45
N HIS A 957 5.05 -20.18 -1.82
CA HIS A 957 4.05 -19.88 -2.85
C HIS A 957 4.62 -18.95 -3.94
N GLN A 958 3.88 -18.82 -5.04
CA GLN A 958 4.40 -18.13 -6.23
C GLN A 958 4.53 -16.62 -6.12
N ASP A 959 3.84 -15.93 -5.20
CA ASP A 959 3.84 -14.46 -5.09
C ASP A 959 4.68 -13.91 -3.92
N ASP A 960 5.09 -14.76 -2.97
CA ASP A 960 5.94 -14.39 -1.83
C ASP A 960 7.15 -13.53 -2.26
N HIS A 961 7.74 -13.85 -3.42
CA HIS A 961 8.92 -13.15 -3.92
C HIS A 961 8.62 -11.79 -4.58
N GLU A 962 7.53 -11.64 -5.34
CA GLU A 962 7.07 -10.34 -5.84
C GLU A 962 6.62 -9.41 -4.69
N LEU A 963 6.08 -9.96 -3.61
CA LEU A 963 5.60 -9.18 -2.47
C LEU A 963 6.72 -8.78 -1.51
N PHE A 964 7.57 -9.71 -1.09
CA PHE A 964 8.51 -9.50 0.01
C PHE A 964 9.98 -9.35 -0.42
N MET A 965 10.33 -9.77 -1.64
CA MET A 965 11.71 -9.75 -2.16
C MET A 965 11.92 -8.90 -3.42
N SER A 966 10.97 -8.03 -3.79
CA SER A 966 11.03 -7.31 -5.06
C SER A 966 12.28 -6.43 -5.26
N ALA A 967 12.85 -5.85 -4.19
CA ALA A 967 14.04 -5.00 -4.30
C ALA A 967 15.31 -5.79 -4.71
N PRO A 968 15.70 -6.90 -4.03
CA PRO A 968 16.81 -7.73 -4.53
C PRO A 968 16.51 -8.33 -5.91
N ILE A 969 15.28 -8.75 -6.22
CA ILE A 969 14.93 -9.32 -7.54
C ILE A 969 15.10 -8.28 -8.66
N TYR A 970 14.63 -7.05 -8.46
CA TYR A 970 14.84 -5.94 -9.38
C TYR A 970 16.33 -5.78 -9.71
N ASN A 971 17.20 -5.83 -8.71
CA ASN A 971 18.65 -5.67 -8.92
C ASN A 971 19.31 -6.89 -9.58
N SER A 972 18.83 -8.11 -9.34
CA SER A 972 19.31 -9.33 -10.00
C SER A 972 18.91 -9.38 -11.48
N LEU A 973 17.64 -9.13 -11.80
CA LEU A 973 17.16 -9.15 -13.19
C LEU A 973 17.75 -8.02 -14.04
N LYS A 974 18.05 -6.87 -13.43
CA LYS A 974 18.74 -5.71 -14.03
C LYS A 974 20.17 -6.01 -14.50
N ASN A 975 20.85 -7.00 -13.93
CA ASN A 975 22.25 -7.30 -14.22
C ASN A 975 22.37 -8.37 -15.33
N PRO A 976 22.93 -8.04 -16.52
CA PRO A 976 23.07 -8.97 -17.64
C PRO A 976 24.18 -10.04 -17.46
N THR A 977 24.62 -10.28 -16.21
CA THR A 977 25.49 -11.40 -15.84
C THR A 977 25.04 -12.11 -14.55
N THR A 978 23.87 -11.73 -14.00
CA THR A 978 23.24 -12.39 -12.86
C THR A 978 22.07 -13.25 -13.35
N LYS A 979 21.99 -14.48 -12.83
CA LYS A 979 20.82 -15.34 -12.93
C LYS A 979 19.92 -15.13 -11.71
N ALA A 980 18.62 -14.92 -11.91
CA ALA A 980 17.64 -15.08 -10.84
C ALA A 980 17.01 -16.48 -10.93
N VAL A 981 16.97 -17.23 -9.83
CA VAL A 981 16.40 -18.59 -9.80
C VAL A 981 15.33 -18.69 -8.71
N PHE A 982 14.08 -18.81 -9.14
CA PHE A 982 12.91 -18.94 -8.28
C PHE A 982 12.57 -20.42 -8.07
N VAL A 983 12.35 -20.82 -6.83
CA VAL A 983 11.99 -22.20 -6.47
C VAL A 983 10.78 -22.16 -5.55
N TYR A 984 9.67 -22.72 -6.02
CA TYR A 984 8.39 -22.78 -5.31
C TYR A 984 8.21 -24.19 -4.77
N THR A 985 8.14 -24.34 -3.45
CA THR A 985 8.03 -25.66 -2.81
C THR A 985 6.61 -26.23 -2.89
N SER A 986 5.58 -25.38 -2.93
CA SER A 986 4.19 -25.78 -3.20
C SER A 986 3.72 -25.40 -4.61
N GLY A 987 2.45 -25.68 -4.90
CA GLY A 987 1.69 -25.12 -6.03
C GLY A 987 0.89 -23.86 -5.67
N GLY A 988 0.86 -23.41 -4.41
CA GLY A 988 0.08 -22.25 -3.99
C GLY A 988 -1.44 -22.41 -4.15
N ASP A 989 -1.96 -23.64 -4.04
CA ASP A 989 -3.33 -23.98 -4.38
C ASP A 989 -4.39 -23.47 -3.38
N ALA A 990 -4.05 -23.03 -2.17
CA ALA A 990 -5.02 -22.68 -1.11
C ALA A 990 -6.11 -23.77 -0.89
N GLY A 991 -5.77 -25.05 -1.09
CA GLY A 991 -6.68 -26.19 -1.07
C GLY A 991 -7.65 -26.29 -2.26
N GLN A 992 -7.56 -25.40 -3.25
CA GLN A 992 -8.45 -25.35 -4.42
C GLN A 992 -8.02 -26.33 -5.53
N THR A 993 -9.00 -26.97 -6.16
CA THR A 993 -8.79 -28.02 -7.17
C THR A 993 -9.29 -27.64 -8.58
N ASP A 994 -9.68 -26.37 -8.79
CA ASP A 994 -10.45 -25.90 -9.94
C ASP A 994 -9.64 -25.11 -11.00
N GLY A 995 -8.31 -25.09 -10.87
CA GLY A 995 -7.40 -24.38 -11.78
C GLY A 995 -6.57 -23.26 -11.14
N TRP A 996 -6.76 -23.00 -9.85
CA TRP A 996 -6.12 -21.92 -9.11
C TRP A 996 -4.58 -21.92 -9.17
N TRP A 997 -3.93 -23.07 -8.93
CA TRP A 997 -2.46 -23.13 -8.95
C TRP A 997 -1.87 -22.82 -10.33
N GLN A 998 -2.53 -23.25 -11.42
CA GLN A 998 -2.12 -22.91 -12.78
C GLN A 998 -2.29 -21.41 -13.07
N ALA A 999 -3.28 -20.76 -12.47
CA ALA A 999 -3.47 -19.32 -12.56
C ALA A 999 -2.36 -18.56 -11.83
N ARG A 1000 -1.94 -19.03 -10.64
CA ARG A 1000 -0.79 -18.47 -9.89
C ARG A 1000 0.54 -18.63 -10.62
N GLU A 1001 0.82 -19.82 -11.16
CA GLU A 1001 2.00 -20.02 -12.02
C GLU A 1001 2.00 -19.05 -13.20
N PHE A 1002 0.85 -18.87 -13.87
CA PHE A 1002 0.74 -17.93 -14.99
C PHE A 1002 0.87 -16.46 -14.55
N GLY A 1003 0.46 -16.13 -13.32
CA GLY A 1003 0.64 -14.83 -12.67
C GLY A 1003 2.11 -14.46 -12.48
N THR A 1004 2.90 -15.29 -11.77
CA THR A 1004 4.33 -14.99 -11.53
C THR A 1004 5.16 -14.92 -12.83
N LEU A 1005 4.83 -15.76 -13.82
CA LEU A 1005 5.45 -15.69 -15.14
C LEU A 1005 5.06 -14.40 -15.89
N GLY A 1006 3.90 -13.79 -15.56
CA GLY A 1006 3.49 -12.45 -15.97
C GLY A 1006 4.33 -11.35 -15.33
N ALA A 1007 4.47 -11.36 -14.00
CA ALA A 1007 5.36 -10.47 -13.26
C ALA A 1007 6.80 -10.50 -13.78
N THR A 1008 7.34 -11.69 -13.98
CA THR A 1008 8.71 -11.89 -14.50
C THR A 1008 8.86 -11.36 -15.92
N LYS A 1009 7.89 -11.57 -16.81
CA LYS A 1009 7.89 -10.94 -18.15
C LYS A 1009 7.90 -9.42 -18.06
N ALA A 1010 7.19 -8.83 -17.11
CA ALA A 1010 7.18 -7.38 -16.93
C ALA A 1010 8.58 -6.86 -16.60
N TRP A 1011 9.27 -7.46 -15.61
CA TRP A 1011 10.65 -7.09 -15.25
C TRP A 1011 11.66 -7.34 -16.37
N VAL A 1012 11.66 -8.53 -16.99
CA VAL A 1012 12.64 -8.87 -18.05
C VAL A 1012 12.54 -7.91 -19.24
N ASN A 1013 11.32 -7.57 -19.66
CA ASN A 1013 11.11 -6.54 -20.69
C ASN A 1013 11.49 -5.13 -20.21
N MET A 1014 11.18 -4.78 -18.96
CA MET A 1014 11.49 -3.45 -18.39
C MET A 1014 12.99 -3.14 -18.43
N PHE A 1015 13.87 -4.14 -18.38
CA PHE A 1015 15.32 -3.96 -18.56
C PHE A 1015 15.79 -4.10 -20.01
N GLY A 1016 15.02 -4.77 -20.89
CA GLY A 1016 15.35 -4.95 -22.31
C GLY A 1016 16.65 -5.72 -22.58
N ALA A 1017 17.22 -6.41 -21.58
CA ALA A 1017 18.50 -7.12 -21.69
C ALA A 1017 18.36 -8.49 -22.37
N TYR A 1018 17.19 -9.13 -22.25
CA TYR A 1018 16.91 -10.47 -22.77
C TYR A 1018 15.50 -10.56 -23.36
N SER A 1019 15.28 -11.59 -24.18
CA SER A 1019 13.96 -11.89 -24.73
C SER A 1019 12.99 -12.39 -23.63
N PRO A 1020 11.74 -11.90 -23.61
CA PRO A 1020 10.69 -12.37 -22.69
C PRO A 1020 10.02 -13.68 -23.14
N VAL A 1021 10.48 -14.29 -24.23
CA VAL A 1021 9.96 -15.56 -24.74
C VAL A 1021 10.10 -16.64 -23.66
N VAL A 1022 8.99 -17.27 -23.33
CA VAL A 1022 8.95 -18.37 -22.35
C VAL A 1022 9.56 -19.63 -22.96
N LYS A 1023 10.60 -20.19 -22.33
CA LYS A 1023 11.06 -21.55 -22.59
C LYS A 1023 10.58 -22.46 -21.47
N ASN A 1024 9.73 -23.42 -21.78
CA ASN A 1024 9.20 -24.42 -20.84
C ASN A 1024 9.89 -25.77 -21.10
N ASP A 1025 10.59 -26.28 -20.08
CA ASP A 1025 11.28 -27.56 -20.07
C ASP A 1025 10.74 -28.43 -18.92
N THR A 1026 10.84 -29.75 -19.06
CA THR A 1026 10.77 -30.68 -17.91
C THR A 1026 12.16 -31.26 -17.68
N VAL A 1027 12.67 -31.16 -16.46
CA VAL A 1027 14.00 -31.67 -16.07
C VAL A 1027 13.87 -32.73 -14.99
N VAL A 1028 14.73 -33.75 -15.03
CA VAL A 1028 14.78 -34.78 -13.99
C VAL A 1028 15.88 -34.41 -12.98
N LEU A 1029 15.47 -34.06 -11.76
CA LEU A 1029 16.37 -33.71 -10.66
C LEU A 1029 16.02 -34.56 -9.44
N ASN A 1030 17.02 -35.21 -8.83
CA ASN A 1030 16.85 -36.11 -7.69
C ASN A 1030 15.75 -37.19 -7.90
N SER A 1031 15.63 -37.70 -9.13
CA SER A 1031 14.58 -38.65 -9.57
C SER A 1031 13.14 -38.12 -9.65
N HIS A 1032 12.93 -36.79 -9.58
CA HIS A 1032 11.64 -36.14 -9.82
C HIS A 1032 11.64 -35.38 -11.14
N HIS A 1033 10.55 -35.46 -11.92
CA HIS A 1033 10.28 -34.61 -13.08
C HIS A 1033 9.74 -33.26 -12.60
N ILE A 1034 10.56 -32.21 -12.72
CA ILE A 1034 10.22 -30.85 -12.27
C ILE A 1034 10.04 -29.97 -13.49
N ASN A 1035 8.99 -29.15 -13.49
CA ASN A 1035 8.80 -28.15 -14.52
C ASN A 1035 9.76 -26.97 -14.31
N LYS A 1036 10.55 -26.68 -15.34
CA LYS A 1036 11.53 -25.60 -15.38
C LYS A 1036 11.11 -24.60 -16.44
N ILE A 1037 10.91 -23.34 -16.06
CA ILE A 1037 10.57 -22.28 -17.01
C ILE A 1037 11.67 -21.22 -17.01
N THR A 1038 12.15 -20.81 -18.18
CA THR A 1038 13.16 -19.75 -18.35
C THR A 1038 12.56 -18.58 -19.10
N ILE A 1039 12.79 -17.36 -18.59
CA ILE A 1039 12.37 -16.08 -19.18
C ILE A 1039 13.57 -15.13 -19.07
N GLY A 1040 14.31 -14.93 -20.17
CA GLY A 1040 15.55 -14.15 -20.15
C GLY A 1040 16.61 -14.70 -19.18
N ASN A 1041 16.95 -13.93 -18.14
CA ASN A 1041 17.85 -14.33 -17.04
C ASN A 1041 17.12 -14.85 -15.78
N ALA A 1042 15.78 -14.94 -15.81
CA ALA A 1042 14.98 -15.63 -14.80
C ALA A 1042 14.83 -17.12 -15.11
N VAL A 1043 14.90 -17.96 -14.09
CA VAL A 1043 14.60 -19.40 -14.13
C VAL A 1043 13.64 -19.74 -12.98
N HIS A 1044 12.59 -20.48 -13.25
CA HIS A 1044 11.57 -20.90 -12.29
C HIS A 1044 11.52 -22.43 -12.19
N TYR A 1045 11.38 -22.94 -10.96
CA TYR A 1045 11.20 -24.36 -10.65
C TYR A 1045 9.94 -24.56 -9.82
N PHE A 1046 8.99 -25.34 -10.33
CA PHE A 1046 7.71 -25.61 -9.67
C PHE A 1046 7.68 -27.05 -9.14
N LEU A 1047 7.72 -27.24 -7.82
CA LEU A 1047 7.68 -28.59 -7.19
C LEU A 1047 6.25 -29.15 -7.09
N ARG A 1048 5.22 -28.29 -7.16
CA ARG A 1048 3.79 -28.66 -7.33
C ARG A 1048 3.21 -29.64 -6.31
N LEU A 1049 3.81 -29.76 -5.13
CA LEU A 1049 3.11 -30.28 -3.95
C LEU A 1049 1.94 -29.32 -3.66
N SER A 1050 0.72 -29.81 -3.46
CA SER A 1050 -0.31 -28.92 -2.90
C SER A 1050 0.13 -28.46 -1.50
N GLU A 1051 -0.35 -27.31 -1.01
CA GLU A 1051 0.01 -26.75 0.29
C GLU A 1051 -0.17 -27.79 1.43
N THR A 1052 -1.31 -28.50 1.46
CA THR A 1052 -1.55 -29.62 2.38
C THR A 1052 -0.56 -30.79 2.19
N ASN A 1053 -0.11 -31.05 0.96
CA ASN A 1053 0.90 -32.08 0.71
C ASN A 1053 2.32 -31.62 1.05
N LEU A 1054 2.64 -30.34 0.92
CA LEU A 1054 3.90 -29.76 1.34
C LEU A 1054 4.02 -29.85 2.86
N GLY A 1055 3.01 -29.36 3.60
CA GLY A 1055 2.94 -29.47 5.07
C GLY A 1055 3.11 -30.92 5.53
N SER A 1056 2.35 -31.86 4.95
CA SER A 1056 2.55 -33.29 5.23
C SER A 1056 3.97 -33.80 4.96
N VAL A 1057 4.64 -33.35 3.91
CA VAL A 1057 5.99 -33.84 3.57
C VAL A 1057 7.07 -33.23 4.45
N ILE A 1058 7.03 -31.92 4.73
CA ILE A 1058 8.13 -31.22 5.40
C ILE A 1058 7.94 -31.12 6.92
N ILE A 1059 6.69 -31.15 7.42
CA ILE A 1059 6.35 -31.09 8.85
C ILE A 1059 6.01 -32.49 9.36
N ASP A 1060 4.94 -33.11 8.86
CA ASP A 1060 4.49 -34.44 9.31
C ASP A 1060 5.40 -35.59 8.84
N ASN A 1061 6.42 -35.28 8.02
CA ASN A 1061 7.35 -36.21 7.38
C ASN A 1061 6.66 -37.41 6.70
N THR A 1062 5.46 -37.15 6.18
CA THR A 1062 4.52 -38.09 5.58
C THR A 1062 4.60 -38.02 4.05
N LYS A 1063 4.79 -39.19 3.44
CA LYS A 1063 4.98 -39.38 1.99
C LYS A 1063 3.79 -38.88 1.16
N LYS A 1064 3.98 -37.84 0.33
CA LYS A 1064 3.00 -37.31 -0.64
C LYS A 1064 3.63 -37.11 -2.03
N ALA A 1065 2.82 -36.84 -3.06
CA ALA A 1065 3.26 -36.58 -4.43
C ALA A 1065 2.83 -35.19 -4.92
N PRO A 1066 3.53 -34.61 -5.92
CA PRO A 1066 3.06 -33.44 -6.67
C PRO A 1066 1.72 -33.70 -7.38
N MET A 1067 0.99 -32.61 -7.64
CA MET A 1067 -0.31 -32.63 -8.32
C MET A 1067 -0.21 -33.11 -9.78
N ASP A 1068 0.89 -32.82 -10.47
CA ASP A 1068 1.15 -33.23 -11.86
C ASP A 1068 1.97 -34.53 -11.98
N GLN A 1069 2.70 -34.91 -10.93
CA GLN A 1069 3.47 -36.17 -10.86
C GLN A 1069 2.97 -37.11 -9.74
N PRO A 1070 1.72 -37.62 -9.79
CA PRO A 1070 1.10 -38.42 -8.72
C PRO A 1070 1.77 -39.77 -8.43
N LYS A 1071 2.83 -40.14 -9.18
CA LYS A 1071 3.65 -41.35 -8.96
C LYS A 1071 5.00 -41.05 -8.31
N GLU A 1072 5.44 -39.79 -8.27
CA GLU A 1072 6.79 -39.38 -7.89
C GLU A 1072 6.81 -38.74 -6.50
N THR A 1073 6.53 -39.59 -5.51
CA THR A 1073 6.36 -39.16 -4.11
C THR A 1073 7.65 -38.67 -3.46
N TYR A 1074 7.60 -37.49 -2.84
CA TYR A 1074 8.58 -37.09 -1.83
C TYR A 1074 8.33 -37.90 -0.56
N ALA A 1075 9.39 -38.49 0.00
CA ALA A 1075 9.25 -39.35 1.18
C ALA A 1075 9.03 -38.57 2.48
N ASN A 1076 9.70 -37.43 2.62
CA ASN A 1076 9.83 -36.61 3.84
C ASN A 1076 10.58 -35.29 3.51
N ALA A 1077 10.85 -34.45 4.52
CA ALA A 1077 11.57 -33.19 4.38
C ALA A 1077 12.96 -33.36 3.72
N ALA A 1078 13.67 -34.45 4.02
CA ALA A 1078 14.99 -34.72 3.45
C ALA A 1078 14.95 -34.99 1.94
N ALA A 1079 13.86 -35.56 1.41
CA ALA A 1079 13.68 -35.71 -0.04
C ALA A 1079 13.51 -34.34 -0.74
N VAL A 1080 12.71 -33.44 -0.18
CA VAL A 1080 12.54 -32.07 -0.70
C VAL A 1080 13.88 -31.31 -0.64
N LYS A 1081 14.59 -31.42 0.49
CA LYS A 1081 15.92 -30.83 0.70
C LYS A 1081 16.98 -31.33 -0.30
N ALA A 1082 16.98 -32.62 -0.61
CA ALA A 1082 17.85 -33.21 -1.64
C ALA A 1082 17.51 -32.72 -3.05
N THR A 1083 16.23 -32.52 -3.36
CA THR A 1083 15.79 -31.93 -4.63
C THR A 1083 16.16 -30.45 -4.76
N LEU A 1084 15.99 -29.66 -3.70
CA LEU A 1084 16.45 -28.26 -3.66
C LEU A 1084 17.98 -28.18 -3.86
N LYS A 1085 18.75 -29.06 -3.22
CA LYS A 1085 20.19 -29.19 -3.47
C LYS A 1085 20.51 -29.47 -4.94
N ALA A 1086 19.77 -30.36 -5.59
CA ALA A 1086 19.95 -30.68 -7.01
C ALA A 1086 19.66 -29.47 -7.93
N ILE A 1087 18.66 -28.64 -7.61
CA ILE A 1087 18.37 -27.39 -8.32
C ILE A 1087 19.52 -26.38 -8.15
N ILE A 1088 20.02 -26.19 -6.92
CA ILE A 1088 21.12 -25.24 -6.65
C ILE A 1088 22.38 -25.62 -7.41
N LEU A 1089 22.75 -26.91 -7.40
CA LEU A 1089 23.90 -27.40 -8.17
C LEU A 1089 23.68 -27.22 -9.68
N ALA A 1090 22.51 -27.58 -10.21
CA ALA A 1090 22.22 -27.49 -11.64
C ALA A 1090 22.31 -26.06 -12.21
N GLU A 1091 21.91 -25.04 -11.43
CA GLU A 1091 21.93 -23.66 -11.91
C GLU A 1091 23.19 -22.87 -11.58
N ALA A 1092 23.95 -23.24 -10.53
CA ALA A 1092 25.12 -22.48 -10.08
C ALA A 1092 26.49 -23.19 -10.26
N SER A 1093 26.54 -24.39 -10.85
CA SER A 1093 27.82 -25.02 -11.21
C SER A 1093 28.73 -24.06 -12.00
N LYS A 1094 29.98 -23.93 -11.53
CA LYS A 1094 31.05 -23.05 -12.04
C LYS A 1094 30.76 -21.55 -11.95
N VAL A 1095 29.80 -21.11 -11.12
CA VAL A 1095 29.54 -19.68 -10.90
C VAL A 1095 30.26 -19.20 -9.63
N ALA A 1096 31.01 -18.10 -9.76
CA ALA A 1096 31.91 -17.63 -8.70
C ALA A 1096 31.18 -17.14 -7.43
N LYS A 1097 30.01 -16.52 -7.57
CA LYS A 1097 29.20 -16.01 -6.46
C LYS A 1097 27.80 -16.62 -6.48
N VAL A 1098 27.34 -17.08 -5.32
CA VAL A 1098 25.98 -17.62 -5.13
C VAL A 1098 25.35 -17.00 -3.89
N THR A 1099 24.11 -16.52 -4.04
CA THR A 1099 23.25 -16.04 -2.95
C THR A 1099 21.97 -16.88 -2.92
N ALA A 1100 21.39 -17.12 -1.75
CA ALA A 1100 20.08 -17.74 -1.62
C ALA A 1100 19.23 -17.02 -0.57
N SER A 1101 17.98 -16.74 -0.93
CA SER A 1101 17.02 -15.99 -0.13
C SER A 1101 15.82 -16.88 0.22
N TYR A 1102 15.33 -16.79 1.45
CA TYR A 1102 14.29 -17.65 2.02
C TYR A 1102 13.59 -16.97 3.21
N SER A 1103 12.39 -17.40 3.60
CA SER A 1103 11.65 -16.79 4.73
C SER A 1103 12.44 -16.89 6.04
N GLU A 1104 12.56 -15.77 6.76
CA GLU A 1104 13.04 -15.77 8.14
C GLU A 1104 12.07 -16.59 9.01
N TYR A 1105 12.64 -17.36 9.91
CA TYR A 1105 11.94 -18.41 10.67
C TYR A 1105 12.40 -18.47 12.14
N LEU A 1106 13.39 -17.65 12.52
CA LEU A 1106 13.94 -17.56 13.88
C LEU A 1106 13.36 -16.40 14.70
N THR A 1107 12.64 -15.48 14.06
CA THR A 1107 12.03 -14.29 14.67
C THR A 1107 10.55 -14.30 14.34
N ASP A 1108 9.72 -14.19 15.38
CA ASP A 1108 8.25 -14.12 15.34
C ASP A 1108 7.59 -15.12 14.35
N PRO A 1109 7.89 -16.44 14.47
CA PRO A 1109 7.42 -17.45 13.51
C PRO A 1109 5.93 -17.78 13.63
N ASP A 1110 5.28 -17.39 14.73
CA ASP A 1110 3.83 -17.58 14.91
C ASP A 1110 3.00 -16.50 14.18
N ASP A 1111 3.64 -15.41 13.72
CA ASP A 1111 3.02 -14.30 12.97
C ASP A 1111 3.21 -14.43 11.43
N ASP A 1112 3.60 -15.61 10.95
CA ASP A 1112 3.79 -15.91 9.52
C ASP A 1112 3.11 -17.22 9.10
N HIS A 1113 2.93 -17.45 7.81
CA HIS A 1113 2.29 -18.66 7.31
C HIS A 1113 3.17 -19.89 7.59
N TYR A 1114 2.61 -20.97 8.12
CA TYR A 1114 3.40 -22.12 8.57
C TYR A 1114 4.24 -22.79 7.45
N LEU A 1115 3.84 -22.66 6.18
CA LEU A 1115 4.63 -23.14 5.04
C LEU A 1115 5.79 -22.20 4.68
N HIS A 1116 5.70 -20.90 4.99
CA HIS A 1116 6.81 -19.94 4.87
C HIS A 1116 7.90 -20.33 5.85
N VAL A 1117 7.57 -20.40 7.14
CA VAL A 1117 8.48 -20.79 8.24
C VAL A 1117 9.16 -22.12 7.95
N ALA A 1118 8.39 -23.14 7.56
CA ALA A 1118 8.94 -24.48 7.26
C ALA A 1118 9.79 -24.52 5.97
N THR A 1119 9.46 -23.74 4.94
CA THR A 1119 10.30 -23.61 3.72
C THR A 1119 11.58 -22.83 4.00
N GLY A 1120 11.50 -21.78 4.81
CA GLY A 1120 12.62 -21.00 5.33
C GLY A 1120 13.61 -21.86 6.09
N GLN A 1121 13.15 -22.56 7.13
CA GLN A 1121 13.94 -23.49 7.93
C GLN A 1121 14.60 -24.58 7.05
N LEU A 1122 13.83 -25.24 6.18
CA LEU A 1122 14.35 -26.31 5.30
C LEU A 1122 15.49 -25.80 4.41
N THR A 1123 15.40 -24.56 3.95
CA THR A 1123 16.42 -23.91 3.11
C THR A 1123 17.64 -23.49 3.92
N ALA A 1124 17.45 -22.79 5.05
CA ALA A 1124 18.52 -22.37 5.95
C ALA A 1124 19.35 -23.56 6.47
N GLU A 1125 18.69 -24.65 6.86
CA GLU A 1125 19.35 -25.89 7.28
C GLU A 1125 20.19 -26.51 6.17
N LEU A 1126 19.70 -26.53 4.92
CA LEU A 1126 20.46 -27.03 3.77
C LEU A 1126 21.73 -26.22 3.56
N LEU A 1127 21.58 -24.90 3.45
CA LEU A 1127 22.67 -23.98 3.15
C LEU A 1127 23.73 -23.93 4.26
N SER A 1128 23.33 -24.16 5.51
CA SER A 1128 24.21 -24.10 6.68
C SER A 1128 24.86 -25.43 7.05
N SER A 1129 24.22 -26.57 6.78
CA SER A 1129 24.77 -27.90 7.10
C SER A 1129 25.62 -28.50 5.98
N ASP A 1130 25.23 -28.31 4.71
CA ASP A 1130 25.83 -29.01 3.58
C ASP A 1130 27.29 -28.60 3.34
N SER A 1131 28.16 -29.59 3.09
CA SER A 1131 29.58 -29.38 2.89
C SER A 1131 29.93 -28.59 1.63
N LEU A 1132 29.05 -28.55 0.63
CA LEU A 1132 29.25 -27.78 -0.60
C LEU A 1132 28.81 -26.31 -0.47
N PHE A 1133 27.86 -26.01 0.41
CA PHE A 1133 27.21 -24.70 0.45
C PHE A 1133 27.68 -23.80 1.60
N LYS A 1134 27.89 -24.36 2.81
CA LYS A 1134 28.10 -23.57 4.04
C LYS A 1134 29.31 -22.63 4.06
N SER A 1135 30.26 -22.84 3.16
CA SER A 1135 31.47 -22.04 2.99
C SER A 1135 31.37 -20.95 1.91
N CYS A 1136 30.43 -21.05 0.96
CA CYS A 1136 30.42 -20.23 -0.26
C CYS A 1136 29.05 -19.59 -0.60
N VAL A 1137 27.92 -20.20 -0.24
CA VAL A 1137 26.60 -19.65 -0.55
C VAL A 1137 26.22 -18.61 0.52
N SER A 1138 26.08 -17.36 0.09
CA SER A 1138 25.57 -16.28 0.94
C SER A 1138 24.07 -16.44 1.18
N GLN A 1139 23.60 -16.12 2.38
CA GLN A 1139 22.21 -16.33 2.77
C GLN A 1139 21.54 -14.99 3.11
N THR A 1140 20.31 -14.79 2.63
CA THR A 1140 19.52 -13.57 2.86
C THR A 1140 18.12 -13.94 3.36
N PRO A 1141 17.89 -14.02 4.68
CA PRO A 1141 16.54 -14.18 5.20
C PRO A 1141 15.66 -12.98 4.83
N TYR A 1142 14.39 -13.19 4.52
CA TYR A 1142 13.39 -12.14 4.31
C TYR A 1142 12.16 -12.34 5.19
N PHE A 1143 11.50 -11.28 5.60
CA PHE A 1143 10.24 -11.37 6.33
C PHE A 1143 9.04 -11.26 5.38
N GLY A 1144 8.02 -12.09 5.62
CA GLY A 1144 6.74 -12.09 4.94
C GLY A 1144 5.72 -11.25 5.70
N TYR A 1145 4.73 -11.92 6.29
CA TYR A 1145 3.57 -11.30 6.93
C TYR A 1145 3.91 -10.54 8.23
N GLN A 1146 5.02 -10.85 8.90
CA GLN A 1146 5.44 -10.23 10.17
C GLN A 1146 5.57 -8.69 10.08
N HIS A 1147 5.96 -8.17 8.91
CA HIS A 1147 6.14 -6.73 8.66
C HIS A 1147 5.09 -6.15 7.68
N TRP A 1148 3.94 -6.81 7.52
CA TRP A 1148 2.88 -6.41 6.56
C TRP A 1148 2.35 -4.99 6.78
N PHE A 1149 2.32 -4.52 8.03
CA PHE A 1149 1.80 -3.19 8.41
C PHE A 1149 2.86 -2.11 8.61
N ASP A 1150 4.16 -2.42 8.49
CA ASP A 1150 5.26 -1.48 8.73
C ASP A 1150 5.29 -0.31 7.72
N ASP A 1151 6.23 0.63 7.90
CA ASP A 1151 6.52 1.70 6.95
C ASP A 1151 6.94 1.17 5.55
N VAL A 1152 6.74 1.98 4.50
CA VAL A 1152 7.24 1.68 3.15
C VAL A 1152 8.76 1.88 3.07
N ASN A 1153 9.51 0.78 3.21
CA ASN A 1153 10.97 0.81 3.33
C ASN A 1153 11.71 0.87 1.99
N MET A 1154 11.18 0.30 0.90
CA MET A 1154 11.74 0.36 -0.45
C MET A 1154 11.77 1.79 -1.00
N LYS A 1155 12.46 2.03 -2.13
CA LYS A 1155 12.53 3.34 -2.79
C LYS A 1155 12.37 3.18 -4.31
N ASP A 1156 12.07 4.28 -5.01
CA ASP A 1156 12.04 4.23 -6.48
C ASP A 1156 13.45 4.10 -7.08
N PRO A 1157 13.61 3.36 -8.19
CA PRO A 1157 12.56 2.81 -9.06
C PRO A 1157 12.01 1.43 -8.64
N GLU A 1158 12.42 0.88 -7.49
CA GLU A 1158 12.10 -0.49 -7.08
C GLU A 1158 10.61 -0.65 -6.72
N ILE A 1159 10.00 0.35 -6.05
CA ILE A 1159 8.56 0.38 -5.78
C ILE A 1159 7.75 0.41 -7.09
N THR A 1160 8.09 1.33 -7.99
CA THR A 1160 7.44 1.43 -9.31
C THR A 1160 7.58 0.14 -10.13
N ALA A 1161 8.73 -0.55 -10.04
CA ALA A 1161 8.93 -1.86 -10.65
C ALA A 1161 8.11 -2.98 -9.98
N GLN A 1162 7.95 -2.96 -8.65
CA GLN A 1162 7.12 -3.91 -7.92
C GLN A 1162 5.64 -3.76 -8.30
N ARG A 1163 5.10 -2.53 -8.27
CA ARG A 1163 3.71 -2.22 -8.68
C ARG A 1163 3.44 -2.68 -10.12
N THR A 1164 4.42 -2.53 -11.01
CA THR A 1164 4.33 -3.03 -12.40
C THR A 1164 4.27 -4.56 -12.48
N ALA A 1165 5.10 -5.27 -11.71
CA ALA A 1165 5.10 -6.73 -11.69
C ALA A 1165 3.82 -7.30 -11.07
N TRP A 1166 3.40 -6.75 -9.92
CA TRP A 1166 2.13 -7.09 -9.26
C TRP A 1166 0.91 -6.91 -10.18
N LEU A 1167 0.86 -5.81 -10.95
CA LEU A 1167 -0.17 -5.62 -11.98
C LEU A 1167 -0.14 -6.75 -13.04
N ASN A 1168 1.04 -7.14 -13.50
CA ASN A 1168 1.17 -8.22 -14.50
C ASN A 1168 0.89 -9.62 -13.91
N LEU A 1169 1.08 -9.81 -12.61
CA LEU A 1169 0.63 -10.99 -11.87
C LEU A 1169 -0.91 -11.04 -11.83
N GLY A 1170 -1.58 -9.96 -11.44
CA GLY A 1170 -3.06 -9.86 -11.46
C GLY A 1170 -3.67 -10.05 -12.85
N LEU A 1171 -3.05 -9.51 -13.91
CA LEU A 1171 -3.44 -9.77 -15.30
C LEU A 1171 -3.29 -11.25 -15.68
N GLY A 1172 -2.16 -11.87 -15.29
CA GLY A 1172 -1.90 -13.28 -15.54
C GLY A 1172 -2.95 -14.17 -14.89
N LEU A 1173 -3.23 -13.94 -13.61
CA LEU A 1173 -4.28 -14.59 -12.84
C LEU A 1173 -5.66 -14.44 -13.49
N LEU A 1174 -6.12 -13.22 -13.76
CA LEU A 1174 -7.46 -12.99 -14.33
C LEU A 1174 -7.61 -13.67 -15.71
N SER A 1175 -6.54 -13.74 -16.51
CA SER A 1175 -6.54 -14.43 -17.81
C SER A 1175 -6.72 -15.96 -17.74
N LYS A 1176 -6.63 -16.55 -16.54
CA LYS A 1176 -6.84 -17.97 -16.25
C LYS A 1176 -8.00 -18.23 -15.30
N TYR A 1177 -8.28 -17.30 -14.40
CA TYR A 1177 -9.23 -17.42 -13.31
C TYR A 1177 -9.99 -16.10 -13.13
N PRO A 1178 -11.07 -15.88 -13.91
CA PRO A 1178 -11.76 -14.58 -14.00
C PRO A 1178 -12.69 -14.31 -12.80
N ARG A 1179 -12.17 -14.42 -11.57
CA ARG A 1179 -12.88 -14.18 -10.31
C ARG A 1179 -12.04 -13.51 -9.21
N ASN A 1180 -10.73 -13.36 -9.38
CA ASN A 1180 -9.88 -12.68 -8.39
C ASN A 1180 -8.94 -11.67 -9.09
N VAL A 1181 -8.89 -10.46 -8.56
CA VAL A 1181 -8.09 -9.33 -9.05
C VAL A 1181 -6.79 -9.10 -8.25
N TRP A 1182 -6.53 -9.92 -7.21
CA TRP A 1182 -5.34 -9.87 -6.33
C TRP A 1182 -5.10 -8.51 -5.63
N SER A 1183 -6.17 -7.70 -5.50
CA SER A 1183 -6.11 -6.34 -4.94
C SER A 1183 -5.84 -6.29 -3.43
N ASP A 1184 -6.08 -7.39 -2.72
CA ASP A 1184 -5.80 -7.60 -1.31
C ASP A 1184 -4.32 -7.39 -0.96
N HIS A 1185 -3.43 -7.95 -1.77
CA HIS A 1185 -1.96 -7.84 -1.59
C HIS A 1185 -1.39 -6.47 -1.96
N SER A 1186 -2.21 -5.58 -2.54
CA SER A 1186 -1.76 -4.22 -2.90
C SER A 1186 -1.23 -3.43 -1.70
N MET A 1187 -1.69 -3.74 -0.49
CA MET A 1187 -1.28 -3.03 0.74
C MET A 1187 0.21 -3.22 1.06
N VAL A 1188 0.82 -4.36 0.69
CA VAL A 1188 2.22 -4.69 0.94
C VAL A 1188 3.17 -3.78 0.15
N LEU A 1189 2.78 -3.43 -1.07
CA LEU A 1189 3.63 -2.87 -2.13
C LEU A 1189 4.46 -1.66 -1.65
N GLY A 1190 5.79 -1.81 -1.72
CA GLY A 1190 6.78 -0.90 -1.16
C GLY A 1190 7.53 -1.45 0.06
N ARG A 1191 7.28 -2.69 0.48
CA ARG A 1191 7.98 -3.36 1.58
C ARG A 1191 8.85 -4.50 1.08
N SER A 1192 10.08 -4.55 1.58
CA SER A 1192 10.98 -5.70 1.45
C SER A 1192 11.91 -5.71 2.66
N TYR A 1193 11.58 -6.53 3.65
CA TYR A 1193 12.28 -6.60 4.93
C TYR A 1193 13.20 -7.81 4.97
N THR A 1194 14.44 -7.63 5.45
CA THR A 1194 15.46 -8.69 5.48
C THR A 1194 15.93 -8.95 6.90
N GLY A 1195 16.03 -10.24 7.27
CA GLY A 1195 16.75 -10.69 8.46
C GLY A 1195 18.27 -10.49 8.32
N THR A 1196 19.05 -11.01 9.27
CA THR A 1196 20.51 -10.80 9.30
C THR A 1196 21.21 -11.60 8.18
N PRO A 1197 21.84 -10.96 7.17
CA PRO A 1197 22.41 -11.69 6.04
C PRO A 1197 23.72 -12.42 6.41
N ILE A 1198 23.83 -13.70 6.02
CA ILE A 1198 25.03 -14.52 6.25
C ILE A 1198 25.92 -14.46 5.00
N VAL A 1199 26.72 -13.40 4.89
CA VAL A 1199 27.63 -13.18 3.76
C VAL A 1199 28.77 -14.22 3.75
N LYS A 1200 29.07 -14.79 2.58
CA LYS A 1200 30.24 -15.65 2.32
C LYS A 1200 31.14 -15.02 1.28
N THR A 1201 32.45 -15.15 1.47
CA THR A 1201 33.49 -14.62 0.56
C THR A 1201 34.27 -15.70 -0.18
N GLY A 1202 34.06 -16.98 0.15
CA GLY A 1202 34.63 -18.10 -0.60
C GLY A 1202 33.87 -18.32 -1.91
N ALA A 1203 34.60 -18.56 -3.01
CA ALA A 1203 33.98 -18.91 -4.28
C ALA A 1203 33.33 -20.31 -4.22
N CYS A 1204 32.19 -20.50 -4.87
CA CYS A 1204 31.56 -21.81 -4.97
C CYS A 1204 32.27 -22.67 -6.01
N ASN A 1205 32.76 -23.84 -5.57
CA ASN A 1205 33.54 -24.78 -6.37
C ASN A 1205 32.76 -26.09 -6.58
N PHE A 1206 31.63 -26.00 -7.29
CA PHE A 1206 30.78 -27.12 -7.72
C PHE A 1206 30.31 -26.93 -9.17
#